data_AF-A0A370HU18-F1
#
_entry.id   AF-A0A370HU18-F1
#
_cell.length_a   1.000
_cell.length_b   1.000
_cell.length_c   1.000
_cell.angle_alpha   90.00
_cell.angle_beta   90.00
_cell.angle_gamma   90.00
#
_symmetry.space_group_name_H-M   'P 1'
#
loop_
_entity.id
_entity.type
_entity.pdbx_description
1 polymer ?
#
loop_
_entity_poly.entity_id
_entity_poly.type
_entity_poly.pdbx_seq_one_letter_code
_entity_poly.pdbx_strand_id
1 'polypeptide(L)'
;MTTTDSAPGSAEIALADWLTTRSDDDLVTLLQLRPDLAVPLPGSMAVLAARAEQRASVLRATDELDTLDFAVVETLAVHGASYPGRTADPLPRARLYELLGDRVPAAAIDAAVARLAARALLWGEDELLLAAAAKDALPWPLGSTTQLPDALTEPEIHAALSEIGSAERALLDKLAATGPRGRTRDAAPGTAPDRPIQRLLAKRLLEWVDAETVELPPSVGQVLRREPVTDPHALTPPQPEPRRHTAADVNAAAAGEVGELLRHCGDILEVLGQAPAPALRSGGLGVRELRRVAKQTGIDETRIGMLAEVLAAARLLDKGIPEPPPDSDAVDDFWAPTGSADGWLDGPAARRWVVLADAWLELDRFPWMIGLRDANDKPLAALSLELRNVHAVRDRRTILTLLAECPPGSALSPADIVRVLAWRQPRWRRHFRLDAVTATLAEAAALGIVGRGALTSAGRALLHDSLGDAEAEMESALPEPVDHVLVQADLTVIAPGPLVPDLQSRIALVADVESAGAATVYRIGDASVRRALDAGLTAAELHQLFAAHSRTPVPQSLTYLIDDVARRHGRLRAGMAQSFLRSEDPTLLAEVLAAPVAERLALRAIAPTVAISQAPLGEVLELLRGAGFSPAGEDSSGAIVDLRPRGARIPLRTNTRQTWRPTPPSTEQLQLLVAELRAGEKAAQARPGQSVRSDGTRTGTAATLALLQLAVRVRRPVHIGYVDAQGTATQRIVEPLKVAGGQLDALDQVTGSVRRFTLHRIASVALVDEQQ
;
A
#
# COMPACT_ATOMS: atom_id res chain seq x y z
N MET A 1 7.18 -18.03 -73.98
CA MET A 1 6.30 -16.87 -73.75
C MET A 1 5.06 -17.44 -73.10
N THR A 2 4.79 -17.27 -71.81
CA THR A 2 4.85 -16.07 -70.98
C THR A 2 5.29 -16.44 -69.57
N THR A 3 6.23 -15.66 -69.05
CA THR A 3 6.65 -15.57 -67.66
C THR A 3 5.52 -14.98 -66.83
N THR A 4 5.03 -15.71 -65.82
CA THR A 4 4.21 -15.13 -64.76
C THR A 4 5.14 -14.71 -63.64
N ASP A 5 5.40 -13.42 -63.60
CA ASP A 5 6.18 -12.72 -62.58
C ASP A 5 5.41 -12.76 -61.26
N SER A 6 5.81 -13.64 -60.34
CA SER A 6 5.30 -13.64 -58.97
C SER A 6 6.03 -12.57 -58.19
N ALA A 7 5.38 -11.42 -58.01
CA ALA A 7 5.84 -10.36 -57.11
C ALA A 7 6.13 -10.94 -55.71
N PRO A 8 7.20 -10.50 -55.02
CA PRO A 8 7.51 -10.98 -53.68
C PRO A 8 6.44 -10.45 -52.73
N GLY A 9 5.55 -11.34 -52.25
CA GLY A 9 4.67 -11.03 -51.15
C GLY A 9 5.50 -10.68 -49.91
N SER A 10 5.21 -9.53 -49.31
CA SER A 10 5.73 -9.10 -48.01
C SER A 10 5.55 -10.23 -46.99
N ALA A 11 6.65 -10.86 -46.59
CA ALA A 11 6.63 -11.89 -45.57
C ALA A 11 6.15 -11.27 -44.25
N GLU A 12 5.06 -11.80 -43.68
CA GLU A 12 4.59 -11.43 -42.34
C GLU A 12 5.77 -11.57 -41.37
N ILE A 13 6.25 -10.45 -40.82
CA ILE A 13 7.32 -10.49 -39.81
C ILE A 13 6.69 -11.06 -38.54
N ALA A 14 6.99 -12.31 -38.20
CA ALA A 14 6.53 -12.91 -36.95
C ALA A 14 7.25 -12.26 -35.75
N LEU A 15 6.57 -12.17 -34.60
CA LEU A 15 7.16 -11.57 -33.39
C LEU A 15 8.47 -12.27 -32.96
N ALA A 16 8.56 -13.58 -33.14
CA ALA A 16 9.75 -14.36 -32.81
C ALA A 16 10.98 -13.93 -33.64
N ASP A 17 10.79 -13.65 -34.93
CA ASP A 17 11.85 -13.19 -35.82
C ASP A 17 12.28 -11.77 -35.43
N TRP A 18 11.31 -10.90 -35.15
CA TRP A 18 11.58 -9.55 -34.67
C TRP A 18 12.37 -9.55 -33.35
N LEU A 19 11.98 -10.36 -32.36
CA LEU A 19 12.70 -10.50 -31.09
C LEU A 19 14.14 -11.00 -31.29
N THR A 20 14.37 -11.87 -32.27
CA THR A 20 15.71 -12.38 -32.59
C THR A 20 16.65 -11.25 -33.06
N THR A 21 16.12 -10.26 -33.78
CA THR A 21 16.89 -9.09 -34.26
C THR A 21 17.19 -8.04 -33.18
N ARG A 22 16.55 -8.12 -32.01
CA ARG A 22 16.73 -7.11 -30.96
C ARG A 22 18.10 -7.15 -30.29
N SER A 23 18.51 -6.08 -29.61
CA SER A 23 19.71 -6.10 -28.77
C SER A 23 19.46 -6.83 -27.45
N ASP A 24 20.51 -7.19 -26.72
CA ASP A 24 20.35 -7.82 -25.41
C ASP A 24 19.76 -6.83 -24.37
N ASP A 25 20.08 -5.53 -24.47
CA ASP A 25 19.51 -4.49 -23.63
C ASP A 25 18.00 -4.30 -23.88
N ASP A 26 17.56 -4.41 -25.14
CA ASP A 26 16.13 -4.39 -25.49
C ASP A 26 15.39 -5.57 -24.85
N LEU A 27 16.00 -6.77 -24.87
CA LEU A 27 15.41 -7.97 -24.26
C LEU A 27 15.39 -7.89 -22.73
N VAL A 28 16.43 -7.33 -22.10
CA VAL A 28 16.42 -7.06 -20.66
C VAL A 28 15.31 -6.07 -20.32
N THR A 29 15.17 -4.99 -21.10
CA THR A 29 14.08 -4.01 -20.94
C THR A 29 12.71 -4.68 -21.07
N LEU A 30 12.52 -5.54 -22.06
CA LEU A 30 11.28 -6.32 -22.22
C LEU A 30 10.97 -7.16 -20.97
N LEU A 31 11.95 -7.86 -20.40
CA LEU A 31 11.76 -8.68 -19.20
C LEU A 31 11.55 -7.85 -17.93
N GLN A 32 12.12 -6.64 -17.84
CA GLN A 32 11.85 -5.69 -16.76
C GLN A 32 10.41 -5.16 -16.82
N LEU A 33 9.96 -4.80 -18.03
CA LEU A 33 8.60 -4.29 -18.26
C LEU A 33 7.54 -5.40 -18.24
N ARG A 34 7.93 -6.65 -18.46
CA ARG A 34 7.05 -7.84 -18.42
C ARG A 34 7.67 -8.97 -17.58
N PRO A 35 7.70 -8.82 -16.24
CA PRO A 35 8.30 -9.81 -15.34
C PRO A 35 7.63 -11.20 -15.43
N ASP A 36 6.38 -11.26 -15.89
CA ASP A 36 5.65 -12.51 -16.07
C ASP A 36 6.20 -13.37 -17.23
N LEU A 37 7.03 -12.81 -18.12
CA LEU A 37 7.73 -13.56 -19.16
C LEU A 37 8.96 -14.32 -18.62
N ALA A 38 9.52 -13.87 -17.50
CA ALA A 38 10.75 -14.40 -16.93
C ALA A 38 10.54 -15.68 -16.09
N VAL A 39 9.30 -15.99 -15.67
CA VAL A 39 9.00 -17.08 -14.73
C VAL A 39 7.86 -17.99 -15.23
N PRO A 40 8.12 -19.28 -15.53
CA PRO A 40 9.43 -19.95 -15.59
C PRO A 40 10.26 -19.45 -16.78
N LEU A 41 11.55 -19.75 -16.85
CA LEU A 41 12.40 -19.27 -17.96
C LEU A 41 11.92 -19.81 -19.33
N PRO A 42 11.85 -19.00 -20.41
CA PRO A 42 11.60 -19.51 -21.76
C PRO A 42 12.86 -20.20 -22.31
N GLY A 43 12.68 -21.21 -23.17
CA GLY A 43 13.81 -21.96 -23.76
C GLY A 43 14.31 -21.44 -25.13
N SER A 44 13.59 -20.51 -25.76
CA SER A 44 13.91 -19.92 -27.07
C SER A 44 13.11 -18.64 -27.33
N MET A 45 13.46 -17.88 -28.38
CA MET A 45 12.73 -16.66 -28.76
C MET A 45 11.30 -16.96 -29.22
N ALA A 46 11.08 -18.11 -29.86
CA ALA A 46 9.73 -18.57 -30.22
C ALA A 46 8.83 -18.81 -28.99
N VAL A 47 9.37 -19.39 -27.92
CA VAL A 47 8.61 -19.58 -26.66
C VAL A 47 8.36 -18.25 -25.96
N LEU A 48 9.33 -17.34 -25.98
CA LEU A 48 9.17 -15.99 -25.44
C LEU A 48 8.07 -15.23 -26.20
N ALA A 49 8.09 -15.23 -27.54
CA ALA A 49 7.07 -14.62 -28.39
C ALA A 49 5.68 -15.20 -28.10
N ALA A 50 5.55 -16.53 -28.09
CA ALA A 50 4.29 -17.20 -27.83
C ALA A 50 3.70 -16.84 -26.45
N ARG A 51 4.55 -16.64 -25.42
CA ARG A 51 4.12 -16.15 -24.10
C ARG A 51 3.78 -14.67 -24.11
N ALA A 52 4.56 -13.85 -24.81
CA ALA A 52 4.33 -12.43 -24.97
C ALA A 52 2.98 -12.14 -25.66
N GLU A 53 2.54 -13.00 -26.56
CA GLU A 53 1.24 -12.91 -27.24
C GLU A 53 0.07 -13.49 -26.44
N GLN A 54 0.32 -14.20 -25.33
CA GLN A 54 -0.77 -14.72 -24.50
C GLN A 54 -1.63 -13.57 -23.97
N ARG A 55 -2.94 -13.69 -24.14
CA ARG A 55 -3.93 -12.68 -23.71
C ARG A 55 -3.68 -12.17 -22.29
N ALA A 56 -3.44 -13.07 -21.33
CA ALA A 56 -3.22 -12.68 -19.93
C ALA A 56 -1.96 -11.83 -19.75
N SER A 57 -0.89 -12.14 -20.49
CA SER A 57 0.37 -11.40 -20.42
C SER A 57 0.25 -10.04 -21.14
N VAL A 58 -0.43 -10.00 -22.30
CA VAL A 58 -0.75 -8.74 -23.01
C VAL A 58 -1.58 -7.81 -22.13
N LEU A 59 -2.63 -8.32 -21.49
CA LEU A 59 -3.48 -7.51 -20.61
C LEU A 59 -2.71 -6.92 -19.42
N ARG A 60 -1.76 -7.65 -18.83
CA ARG A 60 -0.88 -7.11 -17.78
C ARG A 60 0.06 -6.04 -18.31
N ALA A 61 0.68 -6.27 -19.47
CA ALA A 61 1.60 -5.31 -20.08
C ALA A 61 0.90 -3.99 -20.45
N THR A 62 -0.42 -4.02 -20.65
CA THR A 62 -1.22 -2.82 -20.95
C THR A 62 -1.60 -1.99 -19.71
N ASP A 63 -1.40 -2.50 -18.50
CA ASP A 63 -1.85 -1.85 -17.26
C ASP A 63 -1.13 -0.51 -16.98
N GLU A 64 0.06 -0.30 -17.53
CA GLU A 64 0.86 0.92 -17.37
C GLU A 64 0.81 1.86 -18.58
N LEU A 65 0.02 1.54 -19.61
CA LEU A 65 -0.08 2.36 -20.81
C LEU A 65 -0.91 3.62 -20.56
N ASP A 66 -0.46 4.74 -21.13
CA ASP A 66 -1.19 6.01 -21.09
C ASP A 66 -2.27 6.12 -22.18
N THR A 67 -3.04 7.20 -22.18
CA THR A 67 -4.09 7.44 -23.18
C THR A 67 -3.55 7.51 -24.61
N LEU A 68 -2.36 8.07 -24.83
CA LEU A 68 -1.75 8.15 -26.16
C LEU A 68 -1.30 6.76 -26.65
N ASP A 69 -0.73 5.95 -25.77
CA ASP A 69 -0.37 4.55 -26.04
C ASP A 69 -1.61 3.76 -26.48
N PHE A 70 -2.74 3.90 -25.77
CA PHE A 70 -3.99 3.28 -26.17
C PHE A 70 -4.59 3.86 -27.46
N ALA A 71 -4.37 5.14 -27.77
CA ALA A 71 -4.78 5.71 -29.04
C ALA A 71 -4.00 5.13 -30.22
N VAL A 72 -2.70 4.86 -30.05
CA VAL A 72 -1.90 4.13 -31.05
C VAL A 72 -2.40 2.69 -31.21
N VAL A 73 -2.65 1.98 -30.10
CA VAL A 73 -3.22 0.62 -30.13
C VAL A 73 -4.58 0.60 -30.83
N GLU A 74 -5.47 1.55 -30.53
CA GLU A 74 -6.78 1.63 -31.15
C GLU A 74 -6.67 1.98 -32.64
N THR A 75 -5.80 2.91 -33.02
CA THR A 75 -5.55 3.27 -34.42
C THR A 75 -5.06 2.05 -35.21
N LEU A 76 -4.12 1.28 -34.65
CA LEU A 76 -3.65 0.03 -35.24
C LEU A 76 -4.73 -1.05 -35.28
N ALA A 77 -5.62 -1.13 -34.28
CA ALA A 77 -6.71 -2.12 -34.27
C ALA A 77 -7.85 -1.80 -35.24
N VAL A 78 -8.12 -0.50 -35.48
CA VAL A 78 -9.16 -0.03 -36.41
C VAL A 78 -8.67 -0.06 -37.86
N HIS A 79 -7.42 0.36 -38.10
CA HIS A 79 -6.88 0.54 -39.45
C HIS A 79 -5.89 -0.56 -39.87
N GLY A 80 -5.23 -1.22 -38.93
CA GLY A 80 -4.48 -2.47 -39.13
C GLY A 80 -5.34 -3.68 -38.78
N ALA A 81 -5.11 -4.83 -39.40
CA ALA A 81 -6.08 -5.91 -39.32
C ALA A 81 -5.95 -6.79 -38.08
N SER A 82 -6.72 -6.42 -37.06
CA SER A 82 -7.17 -7.34 -36.03
C SER A 82 -8.67 -7.19 -35.79
N TYR A 83 -9.46 -7.27 -36.87
CA TYR A 83 -10.93 -7.38 -36.80
C TYR A 83 -11.34 -8.85 -37.04
N PRO A 84 -12.41 -9.38 -36.39
CA PRO A 84 -12.90 -10.72 -36.71
C PRO A 84 -13.16 -10.85 -38.23
N GLY A 85 -12.42 -11.71 -38.91
CA GLY A 85 -12.60 -12.01 -40.34
C GLY A 85 -11.69 -11.27 -41.34
N ARG A 86 -10.61 -10.58 -40.91
CA ARG A 86 -9.55 -10.06 -41.81
C ARG A 86 -8.16 -10.59 -41.45
N THR A 87 -7.34 -10.86 -42.47
CA THR A 87 -5.90 -11.17 -42.36
C THR A 87 -5.14 -9.94 -41.90
N ALA A 88 -4.12 -10.10 -41.04
CA ALA A 88 -3.40 -9.03 -40.36
C ALA A 88 -2.49 -8.19 -41.28
N ASP A 89 -3.07 -7.30 -42.08
CA ASP A 89 -2.32 -6.29 -42.83
C ASP A 89 -1.64 -5.28 -41.88
N PRO A 90 -0.33 -5.05 -42.01
CA PRO A 90 0.41 -4.07 -41.23
C PRO A 90 -0.03 -2.63 -41.58
N LEU A 91 0.08 -1.72 -40.61
CA LEU A 91 -0.17 -0.29 -40.85
C LEU A 91 1.16 0.45 -41.13
N PRO A 92 1.31 1.16 -42.26
CA PRO A 92 2.49 1.99 -42.50
C PRO A 92 2.62 3.09 -41.44
N ARG A 93 3.82 3.29 -40.89
CA ARG A 93 4.10 4.31 -39.88
C ARG A 93 3.77 5.73 -40.37
N ALA A 94 3.99 6.00 -41.67
CA ALA A 94 3.57 7.24 -42.31
C ALA A 94 2.06 7.52 -42.12
N ARG A 95 1.23 6.49 -42.26
CA ARG A 95 -0.22 6.59 -42.07
C ARG A 95 -0.61 6.84 -40.61
N LEU A 96 0.14 6.33 -39.65
CA LEU A 96 -0.06 6.62 -38.24
C LEU A 96 0.14 8.13 -37.95
N TYR A 97 1.16 8.77 -38.53
CA TYR A 97 1.34 10.22 -38.40
C TYR A 97 0.22 11.01 -39.07
N GLU A 98 -0.28 10.58 -40.23
CA GLU A 98 -1.43 11.25 -40.86
C GLU A 98 -2.69 11.21 -40.00
N LEU A 99 -2.90 10.12 -39.24
CA LEU A 99 -4.10 9.93 -38.42
C LEU A 99 -4.04 10.65 -37.07
N LEU A 100 -2.85 10.81 -36.48
CA LEU A 100 -2.66 11.37 -35.14
C LEU A 100 -1.93 12.72 -35.10
N GLY A 101 -1.25 13.10 -36.18
CA GLY A 101 -0.31 14.22 -36.23
C GLY A 101 -0.94 15.59 -36.01
N ASP A 102 -2.24 15.75 -36.29
CA ASP A 102 -2.97 17.00 -36.02
C ASP A 102 -3.23 17.22 -34.52
N ARG A 103 -3.12 16.17 -33.70
CA ARG A 103 -3.46 16.17 -32.27
C ARG A 103 -2.24 16.08 -31.36
N VAL A 104 -1.18 15.41 -31.82
CA VAL A 104 0.06 15.21 -31.06
C VAL A 104 1.28 15.32 -31.97
N PRO A 105 2.41 15.85 -31.47
CA PRO A 105 3.62 15.96 -32.27
C PRO A 105 4.19 14.58 -32.62
N ALA A 106 4.86 14.48 -33.77
CA ALA A 106 5.47 13.23 -34.25
C ALA A 106 6.39 12.56 -33.21
N ALA A 107 7.16 13.36 -32.46
CA ALA A 107 8.02 12.86 -31.39
C ALA A 107 7.26 12.13 -30.26
N ALA A 108 6.03 12.56 -29.94
CA ALA A 108 5.19 11.89 -28.95
C ALA A 108 4.65 10.55 -29.49
N ILE A 109 4.27 10.52 -30.77
CA ILE A 109 3.88 9.27 -31.45
C ILE A 109 5.06 8.28 -31.44
N ASP A 110 6.27 8.76 -31.75
CA ASP A 110 7.49 7.93 -31.73
C ASP A 110 7.78 7.36 -30.35
N ALA A 111 7.64 8.18 -29.30
CA ALA A 111 7.81 7.74 -27.93
C ALA A 111 6.77 6.67 -27.54
N ALA A 112 5.50 6.84 -27.94
CA ALA A 112 4.45 5.86 -27.69
C ALA A 112 4.71 4.54 -28.43
N VAL A 113 5.08 4.61 -29.72
CA VAL A 113 5.48 3.42 -30.51
C VAL A 113 6.67 2.71 -29.86
N ALA A 114 7.67 3.44 -29.40
CA ALA A 114 8.82 2.87 -28.72
C ALA A 114 8.44 2.19 -27.39
N ARG A 115 7.55 2.79 -26.57
CA ARG A 115 7.06 2.18 -25.33
C ARG A 115 6.28 0.88 -25.57
N LEU A 116 5.47 0.85 -26.63
CA LEU A 116 4.69 -0.33 -27.02
C LEU A 116 5.59 -1.42 -27.61
N ALA A 117 6.60 -1.06 -28.41
CA ALA A 117 7.60 -1.98 -28.94
C ALA A 117 8.46 -2.59 -27.82
N ALA A 118 8.91 -1.79 -26.85
CA ALA A 118 9.67 -2.25 -25.68
C ALA A 118 8.90 -3.28 -24.83
N ARG A 119 7.56 -3.28 -24.91
CA ARG A 119 6.67 -4.26 -24.25
C ARG A 119 6.25 -5.42 -25.17
N ALA A 120 6.76 -5.47 -26.40
CA ALA A 120 6.35 -6.41 -27.44
C ALA A 120 4.82 -6.44 -27.66
N LEU A 121 4.17 -5.26 -27.57
CA LEU A 121 2.75 -5.08 -27.87
C LEU A 121 2.51 -4.70 -29.33
N LEU A 122 3.53 -4.12 -29.96
CA LEU A 122 3.62 -3.93 -31.40
C LEU A 122 5.05 -4.25 -31.87
N TRP A 123 5.23 -4.46 -33.16
CA TRP A 123 6.55 -4.66 -33.77
C TRP A 123 6.58 -4.21 -35.24
N GLY A 124 7.78 -4.11 -35.80
CA GLY A 124 8.04 -3.58 -37.14
C GLY A 124 8.66 -2.18 -37.14
N GLU A 125 9.25 -1.77 -38.27
CA GLU A 125 9.93 -0.47 -38.43
C GLU A 125 9.07 0.53 -39.22
N ASP A 126 8.90 0.27 -40.52
CA ASP A 126 8.07 1.07 -41.43
C ASP A 126 6.62 0.60 -41.46
N GLU A 127 6.41 -0.70 -41.23
CA GLU A 127 5.12 -1.38 -41.22
C GLU A 127 4.89 -1.96 -39.82
N LEU A 128 3.86 -1.45 -39.13
CA LEU A 128 3.59 -1.76 -37.74
C LEU A 128 2.53 -2.86 -37.63
N LEU A 129 2.85 -3.91 -36.88
CA LEU A 129 1.94 -4.98 -36.49
C LEU A 129 1.56 -4.86 -35.02
N LEU A 130 0.31 -5.18 -34.70
CA LEU A 130 -0.22 -5.15 -33.33
C LEU A 130 -0.41 -6.57 -32.80
N ALA A 131 -0.05 -6.80 -31.54
CA ALA A 131 -0.40 -8.04 -30.86
C ALA A 131 -1.92 -8.19 -30.81
N ALA A 132 -2.45 -9.30 -31.34
CA ALA A 132 -3.89 -9.46 -31.57
C ALA A 132 -4.78 -9.24 -30.32
N ALA A 133 -4.27 -9.59 -29.14
CA ALA A 133 -4.99 -9.44 -27.87
C ALA A 133 -4.96 -7.99 -27.31
N ALA A 134 -4.14 -7.09 -27.85
CA ALA A 134 -3.98 -5.72 -27.34
C ALA A 134 -5.25 -4.88 -27.52
N LYS A 135 -6.04 -5.12 -28.58
CA LYS A 135 -7.34 -4.45 -28.78
C LYS A 135 -8.33 -4.74 -27.64
N ASP A 136 -8.27 -5.94 -27.07
CA ASP A 136 -9.18 -6.36 -26.01
C ASP A 136 -8.79 -5.74 -24.66
N ALA A 137 -7.66 -5.04 -24.63
CA ALA A 137 -7.16 -4.32 -23.48
C ALA A 137 -7.66 -2.86 -23.41
N LEU A 138 -8.33 -2.37 -24.46
CA LEU A 138 -8.81 -0.99 -24.54
C LEU A 138 -9.72 -0.65 -23.34
N PRO A 139 -9.49 0.47 -22.65
CA PRO A 139 -10.29 0.85 -21.48
C PRO A 139 -11.66 1.45 -21.82
N TRP A 140 -11.95 1.57 -23.11
CA TRP A 140 -13.13 2.19 -23.71
C TRP A 140 -13.60 1.42 -24.97
N PRO A 141 -14.82 1.68 -25.47
CA PRO A 141 -15.30 1.11 -26.73
C PRO A 141 -14.42 1.50 -27.91
N LEU A 142 -14.29 0.59 -28.87
CA LEU A 142 -13.54 0.84 -30.10
C LEU A 142 -14.08 2.07 -30.84
N GLY A 143 -13.19 2.97 -31.24
CA GLY A 143 -13.49 4.24 -31.88
C GLY A 143 -13.35 5.45 -30.97
N SER A 144 -13.16 5.28 -29.65
CA SER A 144 -13.24 6.42 -28.69
C SER A 144 -12.09 7.42 -28.84
N THR A 145 -10.92 7.02 -29.32
CA THR A 145 -9.80 7.93 -29.62
C THR A 145 -9.67 8.26 -31.11
N THR A 146 -10.15 7.40 -32.00
CA THR A 146 -9.94 7.52 -33.46
C THR A 146 -11.07 8.24 -34.18
N GLN A 147 -12.30 8.17 -33.68
CA GLN A 147 -13.42 8.96 -34.19
C GLN A 147 -13.39 10.32 -33.50
N LEU A 148 -13.46 11.41 -34.26
CA LEU A 148 -13.65 12.76 -33.70
C LEU A 148 -15.02 12.79 -33.02
N PRO A 149 -15.10 12.93 -31.68
CA PRO A 149 -16.38 12.94 -31.02
C PRO A 149 -17.08 14.27 -31.32
N ASP A 150 -18.38 14.22 -31.64
CA ASP A 150 -19.25 15.41 -31.59
C ASP A 150 -19.67 15.71 -30.13
N ALA A 151 -18.77 15.49 -29.18
CA ALA A 151 -19.01 15.69 -27.75
C ALA A 151 -18.74 17.13 -27.33
N LEU A 152 -19.53 17.63 -26.39
CA LEU A 152 -19.32 18.94 -25.78
C LEU A 152 -18.10 18.92 -24.84
N THR A 153 -17.35 20.01 -24.82
CA THR A 153 -16.32 20.26 -23.81
C THR A 153 -16.95 20.51 -22.43
N GLU A 154 -16.19 20.33 -21.35
CA GLU A 154 -16.68 20.56 -19.98
C GLU A 154 -17.33 21.96 -19.78
N PRO A 155 -16.74 23.07 -20.25
CA PRO A 155 -17.39 24.39 -20.17
C PRO A 155 -18.70 24.48 -20.96
N GLU A 156 -18.76 23.86 -22.14
CA GLU A 156 -19.97 23.83 -22.98
C GLU A 156 -21.07 22.98 -22.34
N ILE A 157 -20.72 21.87 -21.68
CA ILE A 157 -21.67 21.07 -20.90
C ILE A 157 -22.26 21.92 -19.77
N HIS A 158 -21.42 22.65 -19.01
CA HIS A 158 -21.91 23.53 -17.95
C HIS A 158 -22.83 24.63 -18.48
N ALA A 159 -22.49 25.25 -19.60
CA ALA A 159 -23.34 26.24 -20.26
C ALA A 159 -24.68 25.62 -20.69
N ALA A 160 -24.66 24.49 -21.39
CA ALA A 160 -25.87 23.78 -21.83
C ALA A 160 -26.76 23.33 -20.66
N LEU A 161 -26.17 22.86 -19.55
CA LEU A 161 -26.89 22.46 -18.34
C LEU A 161 -27.54 23.65 -17.60
N SER A 162 -27.04 24.88 -17.80
CA SER A 162 -27.63 26.08 -17.21
C SER A 162 -28.90 26.56 -17.94
N GLU A 163 -29.09 26.11 -19.19
CA GLU A 163 -30.18 26.53 -20.07
C GLU A 163 -31.37 25.55 -20.12
N ILE A 164 -31.28 24.41 -19.44
CA ILE A 164 -32.34 23.39 -19.42
C ILE A 164 -33.30 23.56 -18.23
N GLY A 165 -34.53 23.07 -18.38
CA GLY A 165 -35.54 23.09 -17.32
C GLY A 165 -35.34 21.98 -16.28
N SER A 166 -36.16 22.02 -15.23
CA SER A 166 -36.12 21.04 -14.14
C SER A 166 -36.49 19.62 -14.57
N ALA A 167 -37.39 19.47 -15.56
CA ALA A 167 -37.79 18.18 -16.09
C ALA A 167 -36.66 17.51 -16.89
N GLU A 168 -36.00 18.26 -17.77
CA GLU A 168 -34.81 17.80 -18.50
C GLU A 168 -33.69 17.42 -17.53
N ARG A 169 -33.46 18.26 -16.51
CA ARG A 169 -32.44 18.00 -15.49
C ARG A 169 -32.71 16.71 -14.72
N ALA A 170 -33.95 16.49 -14.28
CA ALA A 170 -34.33 15.28 -13.57
C ALA A 170 -34.14 14.00 -14.42
N LEU A 171 -34.38 14.09 -15.75
CA LEU A 171 -34.12 12.97 -16.67
C LEU A 171 -32.62 12.66 -16.76
N LEU A 172 -31.79 13.69 -16.92
CA LEU A 172 -30.33 13.54 -16.97
C LEU A 172 -29.77 12.98 -15.65
N ASP A 173 -30.21 13.50 -14.50
CA ASP A 173 -29.78 13.01 -13.19
C ASP A 173 -30.19 11.54 -12.97
N LYS A 174 -31.39 11.14 -13.45
CA LYS A 174 -31.83 9.75 -13.42
C LYS A 174 -30.92 8.85 -14.26
N LEU A 175 -30.61 9.23 -15.49
CA LEU A 175 -29.69 8.47 -16.36
C LEU A 175 -28.28 8.39 -15.72
N ALA A 176 -27.78 9.48 -15.17
CA ALA A 176 -26.49 9.51 -14.51
C ALA A 176 -26.42 8.54 -13.31
N ALA A 177 -27.53 8.31 -12.61
CA ALA A 177 -27.63 7.42 -11.46
C ALA A 177 -27.91 5.94 -11.81
N THR A 178 -28.80 5.67 -12.78
CA THR A 178 -29.24 4.29 -13.08
C THR A 178 -28.49 3.63 -14.22
N GLY A 179 -27.86 4.41 -15.10
CA GLY A 179 -27.13 3.91 -16.26
C GLY A 179 -27.30 4.84 -17.47
N PRO A 180 -26.29 4.92 -18.35
CA PRO A 180 -26.21 5.94 -19.39
C PRO A 180 -27.27 5.77 -20.49
N ARG A 181 -27.92 4.61 -20.61
CA ARG A 181 -28.91 4.34 -21.66
C ARG A 181 -30.33 4.46 -21.16
N GLY A 182 -31.13 5.26 -21.85
CA GLY A 182 -32.56 5.43 -21.61
C GLY A 182 -33.39 4.94 -22.79
N ARG A 183 -34.42 4.13 -22.51
CA ARG A 183 -35.40 3.74 -23.53
C ARG A 183 -36.63 4.64 -23.49
N THR A 184 -36.98 5.25 -24.62
CA THR A 184 -38.14 6.14 -24.77
C THR A 184 -38.56 6.30 -26.22
N ARG A 185 -39.88 6.33 -26.48
CA ARG A 185 -40.43 6.59 -27.81
C ARG A 185 -40.26 8.05 -28.25
N ASP A 186 -39.98 8.94 -27.30
CA ASP A 186 -39.72 10.37 -27.57
C ASP A 186 -38.34 10.59 -28.24
N ALA A 187 -37.55 9.52 -28.44
CA ALA A 187 -36.30 9.53 -29.21
C ALA A 187 -36.51 9.43 -30.73
N ALA A 188 -37.72 9.06 -31.19
CA ALA A 188 -37.98 8.79 -32.60
C ALA A 188 -37.84 10.07 -33.48
N PRO A 189 -37.24 9.96 -34.68
CA PRO A 189 -37.20 11.07 -35.63
C PRO A 189 -38.62 11.58 -35.94
N GLY A 190 -38.81 12.91 -35.97
CA GLY A 190 -40.12 13.54 -36.19
C GLY A 190 -40.97 13.76 -34.93
N THR A 191 -40.48 13.37 -33.75
CA THR A 191 -41.06 13.78 -32.46
C THR A 191 -40.99 15.30 -32.30
N ALA A 192 -42.00 15.90 -31.67
CA ALA A 192 -42.08 17.34 -31.51
C ALA A 192 -40.85 17.91 -30.75
N PRO A 193 -40.21 18.99 -31.24
CA PRO A 193 -38.92 19.48 -30.74
C PRO A 193 -38.99 20.10 -29.34
N ASP A 194 -40.20 20.42 -28.86
CA ASP A 194 -40.47 20.92 -27.51
C ASP A 194 -40.38 19.84 -26.43
N ARG A 195 -40.38 18.56 -26.82
CA ARG A 195 -40.26 17.43 -25.88
C ARG A 195 -38.89 17.43 -25.18
N PRO A 196 -38.82 17.09 -23.88
CA PRO A 196 -37.58 17.12 -23.11
C PRO A 196 -36.42 16.36 -23.76
N ILE A 197 -36.67 15.16 -24.30
CA ILE A 197 -35.64 14.33 -24.96
C ILE A 197 -35.14 15.00 -26.24
N GLN A 198 -36.03 15.56 -27.06
CA GLN A 198 -35.64 16.26 -28.30
C GLN A 198 -34.84 17.54 -28.00
N ARG A 199 -35.19 18.28 -26.95
CA ARG A 199 -34.41 19.45 -26.49
C ARG A 199 -33.01 19.05 -26.01
N LEU A 200 -32.89 17.93 -25.29
CA LEU A 200 -31.62 17.41 -24.81
C LEU A 200 -30.72 16.93 -25.97
N LEU A 201 -31.29 16.25 -26.96
CA LEU A 201 -30.61 15.87 -28.20
C LEU A 201 -30.14 17.10 -28.99
N ALA A 202 -31.01 18.12 -29.15
CA ALA A 202 -30.66 19.36 -29.83
C ALA A 202 -29.54 20.15 -29.13
N LYS A 203 -29.45 20.05 -27.80
CA LYS A 203 -28.36 20.62 -26.99
C LYS A 203 -27.13 19.71 -26.88
N ARG A 204 -27.10 18.55 -27.55
CA ARG A 204 -25.99 17.57 -27.48
C ARG A 204 -25.67 17.07 -26.07
N LEU A 205 -26.66 17.14 -25.16
CA LEU A 205 -26.57 16.58 -23.81
C LEU A 205 -26.96 15.10 -23.79
N LEU A 206 -27.59 14.62 -24.86
CA LEU A 206 -27.86 13.21 -25.14
C LEU A 206 -27.40 12.90 -26.57
N GLU A 207 -27.01 11.65 -26.78
CA GLU A 207 -26.75 11.06 -28.10
C GLU A 207 -27.92 10.16 -28.50
N TRP A 208 -28.29 10.24 -29.78
CA TRP A 208 -29.31 9.38 -30.36
C TRP A 208 -28.69 8.06 -30.79
N VAL A 209 -29.22 6.93 -30.30
CA VAL A 209 -28.76 5.59 -30.68
C VAL A 209 -29.71 4.98 -31.73
N ASP A 210 -31.01 4.98 -31.43
CA ASP A 210 -32.06 4.51 -32.33
C ASP A 210 -33.42 5.14 -31.97
N ALA A 211 -34.49 4.77 -32.69
CA ALA A 211 -35.82 5.36 -32.53
C ALA A 211 -36.44 5.19 -31.13
N GLU A 212 -35.92 4.29 -30.29
CA GLU A 212 -36.38 4.07 -28.92
C GLU A 212 -35.29 4.28 -27.87
N THR A 213 -34.07 4.67 -28.25
CA THR A 213 -32.91 4.63 -27.36
C THR A 213 -32.08 5.91 -27.47
N VAL A 214 -31.81 6.50 -26.32
CA VAL A 214 -30.84 7.59 -26.14
C VAL A 214 -29.74 7.18 -25.18
N GLU A 215 -28.57 7.73 -25.37
CA GLU A 215 -27.40 7.49 -24.53
C GLU A 215 -26.88 8.82 -23.96
N LEU A 216 -26.51 8.80 -22.69
CA LEU A 216 -25.89 9.90 -21.98
C LEU A 216 -24.39 9.87 -22.26
N PRO A 217 -23.83 10.91 -22.92
CA PRO A 217 -22.40 10.96 -23.20
C PRO A 217 -21.58 10.87 -21.90
N PRO A 218 -20.43 10.15 -21.90
CA PRO A 218 -19.65 9.94 -20.69
C PRO A 218 -19.26 11.23 -19.96
N SER A 219 -18.83 12.26 -20.68
CA SER A 219 -18.45 13.57 -20.13
C SER A 219 -19.62 14.28 -19.46
N VAL A 220 -20.81 14.26 -20.08
CA VAL A 220 -22.05 14.82 -19.48
C VAL A 220 -22.40 14.06 -18.20
N GLY A 221 -22.32 12.73 -18.23
CA GLY A 221 -22.52 11.90 -17.05
C GLY A 221 -21.54 12.20 -15.92
N GLN A 222 -20.26 12.42 -16.23
CA GLN A 222 -19.23 12.81 -15.26
C GLN A 222 -19.55 14.15 -14.61
N VAL A 223 -19.89 15.17 -15.40
CA VAL A 223 -20.29 16.50 -14.89
C VAL A 223 -21.51 16.39 -13.96
N LEU A 224 -22.53 15.61 -14.33
CA LEU A 224 -23.73 15.41 -13.51
C LEU A 224 -23.42 14.73 -12.18
N ARG A 225 -22.50 13.75 -12.18
CA ARG A 225 -22.01 13.07 -10.96
C ARG A 225 -20.95 13.87 -10.19
N ARG A 226 -20.58 15.07 -10.67
CA ARG A 226 -19.48 15.89 -10.13
C ARG A 226 -18.14 15.16 -10.12
N GLU A 227 -17.94 14.28 -11.09
CA GLU A 227 -16.68 13.60 -11.34
C GLU A 227 -15.81 14.45 -12.27
N PRO A 228 -14.48 14.43 -12.10
CA PRO A 228 -13.58 15.07 -13.06
C PRO A 228 -13.78 14.49 -14.47
N VAL A 229 -13.94 15.37 -15.46
CA VAL A 229 -14.14 14.96 -16.85
C VAL A 229 -12.85 14.37 -17.40
N THR A 230 -12.95 13.16 -17.97
CA THR A 230 -11.83 12.47 -18.61
C THR A 230 -12.20 12.18 -20.05
N ASP A 231 -11.45 12.75 -20.98
CA ASP A 231 -11.70 12.60 -22.41
C ASP A 231 -10.64 11.69 -23.05
N PRO A 232 -11.00 10.50 -23.55
CA PRO A 232 -10.08 9.65 -24.29
C PRO A 232 -9.60 10.30 -25.61
N HIS A 233 -10.31 11.31 -26.12
CA HIS A 233 -9.88 12.07 -27.29
C HIS A 233 -8.74 13.07 -26.98
N ALA A 234 -8.53 13.44 -25.72
CA ALA A 234 -7.42 14.30 -25.32
C ALA A 234 -6.11 13.50 -25.25
N LEU A 235 -5.36 13.47 -26.35
CA LEU A 235 -4.11 12.69 -26.47
C LEU A 235 -2.88 13.35 -25.84
N THR A 236 -3.01 14.57 -25.32
CA THR A 236 -1.96 15.25 -24.58
C THR A 236 -2.22 15.16 -23.08
N PRO A 237 -1.19 14.99 -22.24
CA PRO A 237 -1.36 14.90 -20.81
C PRO A 237 -1.98 16.18 -20.24
N PRO A 238 -2.93 16.07 -19.28
CA PRO A 238 -3.45 17.23 -18.58
C PRO A 238 -2.32 18.01 -17.90
N GLN A 239 -2.37 19.35 -17.97
CA GLN A 239 -1.41 20.25 -17.33
C GLN A 239 -2.11 21.02 -16.21
N PRO A 240 -2.22 20.44 -15.01
CA PRO A 240 -2.85 21.14 -13.90
C PRO A 240 -1.97 22.29 -13.42
N GLU A 241 -2.59 23.37 -12.96
CA GLU A 241 -1.89 24.51 -12.37
C GLU A 241 -1.74 24.30 -10.86
N PRO A 242 -0.53 24.01 -10.35
CA PRO A 242 -0.35 23.75 -8.93
C PRO A 242 -0.50 25.03 -8.11
N ARG A 243 -1.17 24.91 -6.97
CA ARG A 243 -1.14 25.96 -5.94
C ARG A 243 0.22 25.93 -5.25
N ARG A 244 0.87 27.10 -5.15
CA ARG A 244 2.22 27.23 -4.60
C ARG A 244 2.21 27.65 -3.14
N HIS A 245 2.98 26.94 -2.32
CA HIS A 245 3.33 27.27 -0.95
C HIS A 245 4.86 27.25 -0.80
N THR A 246 5.40 27.83 0.26
CA THR A 246 6.82 27.59 0.59
C THR A 246 6.97 26.18 1.17
N ALA A 247 8.11 25.53 0.93
CA ALA A 247 8.39 24.21 1.51
C ALA A 247 8.36 24.27 3.06
N ALA A 248 8.83 25.36 3.64
CA ALA A 248 8.80 25.59 5.09
C ALA A 248 7.36 25.63 5.64
N ASP A 249 6.43 26.34 4.99
CA ASP A 249 5.04 26.40 5.43
C ASP A 249 4.32 25.05 5.34
N VAL A 250 4.67 24.24 4.34
CA VAL A 250 4.15 22.89 4.14
C VAL A 250 4.65 21.97 5.25
N ASN A 251 5.95 21.98 5.51
CA ASN A 251 6.58 21.17 6.55
C ASN A 251 6.09 21.56 7.95
N ALA A 252 5.98 22.85 8.25
CA ALA A 252 5.47 23.33 9.54
C ALA A 252 4.00 22.94 9.77
N ALA A 253 3.16 23.03 8.73
CA ALA A 253 1.76 22.60 8.84
C ALA A 253 1.64 21.09 9.13
N ALA A 254 2.47 20.27 8.48
CA ALA A 254 2.51 18.84 8.73
C ALA A 254 3.08 18.50 10.12
N ALA A 255 4.14 19.18 10.56
CA ALA A 255 4.74 18.98 11.88
C ALA A 255 3.75 19.23 13.03
N GLY A 256 2.88 20.24 12.91
CA GLY A 256 1.79 20.46 13.86
C GLY A 256 0.82 19.28 13.95
N GLU A 257 0.42 18.71 12.81
CA GLU A 257 -0.46 17.54 12.76
C GLU A 257 0.21 16.28 13.30
N VAL A 258 1.53 16.12 13.09
CA VAL A 258 2.31 14.99 13.61
C VAL A 258 2.32 14.97 15.14
N GLY A 259 2.36 16.13 15.80
CA GLY A 259 2.23 16.21 17.26
C GLY A 259 0.93 15.58 17.76
N GLU A 260 -0.21 15.96 17.15
CA GLU A 260 -1.53 15.40 17.49
C GLU A 260 -1.65 13.92 17.13
N LEU A 261 -1.11 13.52 15.97
CA LEU A 261 -1.03 12.11 15.57
C LEU A 261 -0.36 11.25 16.64
N LEU A 262 0.85 11.65 17.08
CA LEU A 262 1.62 10.88 18.05
C LEU A 262 0.94 10.80 19.41
N ARG A 263 0.28 11.89 19.83
CA ARG A 263 -0.55 11.91 21.05
C ARG A 263 -1.74 10.96 20.92
N HIS A 264 -2.54 11.07 19.87
CA HIS A 264 -3.69 10.22 19.62
C HIS A 264 -3.33 8.73 19.57
N CYS A 265 -2.22 8.37 18.91
CA CYS A 265 -1.70 7.01 18.92
C CYS A 265 -1.34 6.53 20.33
N GLY A 266 -0.70 7.38 21.14
CA GLY A 266 -0.40 7.10 22.54
C GLY A 266 -1.66 6.84 23.37
N ASP A 267 -2.67 7.72 23.26
CA ASP A 267 -3.93 7.63 24.01
C ASP A 267 -4.70 6.34 23.64
N ILE A 268 -4.73 5.95 22.36
CA ILE A 268 -5.35 4.70 21.91
C ILE A 268 -4.64 3.49 22.50
N LEU A 269 -3.31 3.47 22.49
CA LEU A 269 -2.52 2.39 23.06
C LEU A 269 -2.72 2.29 24.57
N GLU A 270 -2.79 3.42 25.28
CA GLU A 270 -3.05 3.45 26.72
C GLU A 270 -4.43 2.87 27.03
N VAL A 271 -5.48 3.32 26.35
CA VAL A 271 -6.86 2.86 26.57
C VAL A 271 -7.03 1.37 26.26
N LEU A 272 -6.47 0.89 25.14
CA LEU A 272 -6.51 -0.53 24.77
C LEU A 272 -5.61 -1.40 25.65
N GLY A 273 -4.56 -0.82 26.21
CA GLY A 273 -3.77 -1.47 27.25
C GLY A 273 -4.62 -1.70 28.49
N GLN A 274 -5.24 -0.65 29.02
CA GLN A 274 -6.05 -0.72 30.25
C GLN A 274 -7.27 -1.66 30.08
N ALA A 275 -7.91 -1.63 28.91
CA ALA A 275 -9.07 -2.47 28.60
C ALA A 275 -8.99 -3.01 27.16
N PRO A 276 -8.37 -4.20 26.98
CA PRO A 276 -8.26 -4.86 25.69
C PRO A 276 -9.62 -5.03 25.02
N ALA A 277 -9.69 -4.77 23.72
CA ALA A 277 -10.94 -4.85 22.98
C ALA A 277 -11.16 -6.26 22.43
N PRO A 278 -12.29 -6.93 22.69
CA PRO A 278 -12.56 -8.24 22.12
C PRO A 278 -12.61 -8.17 20.58
N ALA A 279 -11.91 -9.08 19.91
CA ALA A 279 -11.94 -9.17 18.45
C ALA A 279 -13.28 -9.77 17.97
N LEU A 280 -13.78 -9.28 16.84
CA LEU A 280 -14.93 -9.90 16.17
C LEU A 280 -14.56 -11.29 15.64
N ARG A 281 -15.56 -12.14 15.38
CA ARG A 281 -15.33 -13.43 14.69
C ARG A 281 -14.67 -13.27 13.31
N SER A 282 -14.91 -12.15 12.64
CA SER A 282 -14.24 -11.77 11.39
C SER A 282 -12.83 -11.20 11.58
N GLY A 283 -12.36 -11.06 12.82
CA GLY A 283 -11.05 -10.56 13.20
C GLY A 283 -10.97 -9.06 13.45
N GLY A 284 -11.96 -8.26 13.04
CA GLY A 284 -11.94 -6.79 13.19
C GLY A 284 -12.26 -6.29 14.61
N LEU A 285 -12.19 -4.97 14.78
CA LEU A 285 -12.61 -4.22 15.97
C LEU A 285 -14.08 -3.80 15.83
N GLY A 286 -14.91 -4.19 16.80
CA GLY A 286 -16.34 -3.90 16.77
C GLY A 286 -16.67 -2.41 16.98
N VAL A 287 -17.76 -1.93 16.36
CA VAL A 287 -18.25 -0.54 16.47
C VAL A 287 -18.45 -0.11 17.93
N ARG A 288 -18.91 -1.02 18.79
CA ARG A 288 -19.10 -0.74 20.22
C ARG A 288 -17.77 -0.42 20.93
N GLU A 289 -16.72 -1.17 20.62
CA GLU A 289 -15.40 -0.95 21.21
C GLU A 289 -14.76 0.32 20.63
N LEU A 290 -14.92 0.58 19.34
CA LEU A 290 -14.47 1.82 18.71
C LEU A 290 -15.12 3.06 19.36
N ARG A 291 -16.43 3.02 19.64
CA ARG A 291 -17.13 4.06 20.41
C ARG A 291 -16.64 4.20 21.85
N ARG A 292 -16.27 3.10 22.50
CA ARG A 292 -15.71 3.13 23.85
C ARG A 292 -14.37 3.86 23.86
N VAL A 293 -13.48 3.51 22.94
CA VAL A 293 -12.17 4.17 22.78
C VAL A 293 -12.37 5.66 22.44
N ALA A 294 -13.30 5.99 21.54
CA ALA A 294 -13.65 7.37 21.19
C ALA A 294 -14.08 8.19 22.41
N LYS A 295 -14.96 7.63 23.24
CA LYS A 295 -15.44 8.30 24.45
C LYS A 295 -14.32 8.52 25.49
N GLN A 296 -13.39 7.57 25.61
CA GLN A 296 -12.31 7.64 26.61
C GLN A 296 -11.17 8.57 26.19
N THR A 297 -10.86 8.62 24.90
CA THR A 297 -9.77 9.44 24.35
C THR A 297 -10.23 10.83 23.89
N GLY A 298 -11.53 11.03 23.66
CA GLY A 298 -12.06 12.26 23.05
C GLY A 298 -11.81 12.39 21.54
N ILE A 299 -11.32 11.32 20.90
CA ILE A 299 -10.97 11.29 19.47
C ILE A 299 -12.17 10.83 18.64
N ASP A 300 -12.31 11.35 17.41
CA ASP A 300 -13.38 10.94 16.50
C ASP A 300 -13.25 9.46 16.07
N GLU A 301 -14.41 8.82 15.84
CA GLU A 301 -14.51 7.39 15.49
C GLU A 301 -13.72 7.04 14.21
N THR A 302 -13.76 7.90 13.20
CA THR A 302 -13.09 7.68 11.91
C THR A 302 -11.58 7.68 12.07
N ARG A 303 -11.03 8.65 12.82
CA ARG A 303 -9.61 8.75 13.12
C ARG A 303 -9.13 7.58 13.98
N ILE A 304 -9.90 7.14 14.98
CA ILE A 304 -9.56 5.93 15.75
C ILE A 304 -9.47 4.71 14.84
N GLY A 305 -10.45 4.53 13.94
CA GLY A 305 -10.44 3.42 12.99
C GLY A 305 -9.17 3.42 12.12
N MET A 306 -8.83 4.59 11.57
CA MET A 306 -7.61 4.78 10.78
C MET A 306 -6.34 4.50 11.59
N LEU A 307 -6.20 5.11 12.76
CA LEU A 307 -5.02 4.94 13.60
C LEU A 307 -4.88 3.52 14.12
N ALA A 308 -5.97 2.80 14.39
CA ALA A 308 -5.92 1.40 14.74
C ALA A 308 -5.31 0.54 13.62
N GLU A 309 -5.69 0.76 12.36
CA GLU A 309 -5.08 0.08 11.20
C GLU A 309 -3.57 0.36 11.09
N VAL A 310 -3.17 1.64 11.25
CA VAL A 310 -1.76 2.04 11.18
C VAL A 310 -0.96 1.46 12.35
N LEU A 311 -1.48 1.51 13.57
CA LEU A 311 -0.85 0.90 14.76
C LEU A 311 -0.71 -0.61 14.62
N ALA A 312 -1.69 -1.29 14.03
CA ALA A 312 -1.63 -2.72 13.76
C ALA A 312 -0.60 -3.06 12.68
N ALA A 313 -0.55 -2.28 11.59
CA ALA A 313 0.45 -2.40 10.54
C ALA A 313 1.87 -2.18 11.07
N ALA A 314 2.04 -1.20 11.97
CA ALA A 314 3.29 -0.90 12.67
C ALA A 314 3.66 -1.93 13.76
N ARG A 315 2.80 -2.94 13.99
CA ARG A 315 2.96 -3.97 15.04
C ARG A 315 2.98 -3.41 16.47
N LEU A 316 2.48 -2.20 16.67
CA LEU A 316 2.29 -1.58 17.99
C LEU A 316 0.97 -2.04 18.63
N LEU A 317 0.01 -2.43 17.80
CA LEU A 317 -1.24 -3.10 18.16
C LEU A 317 -1.25 -4.50 17.51
N ASP A 318 -1.75 -5.53 18.17
CA ASP A 318 -1.89 -6.86 17.56
C ASP A 318 -3.14 -7.58 18.06
N LYS A 319 -3.48 -8.70 17.41
CA LYS A 319 -4.59 -9.57 17.80
C LYS A 319 -4.05 -10.84 18.48
N GLY A 320 -4.55 -11.14 19.66
CA GLY A 320 -4.19 -12.37 20.38
C GLY A 320 -4.69 -12.36 21.81
N ILE A 321 -4.17 -13.29 22.61
CA ILE A 321 -4.44 -13.36 24.04
C ILE A 321 -3.48 -12.39 24.75
N PRO A 322 -3.97 -11.34 25.40
CA PRO A 322 -3.12 -10.39 26.08
C PRO A 322 -2.73 -10.91 27.47
N GLU A 323 -1.63 -10.39 28.01
CA GLU A 323 -1.10 -10.72 29.33
C GLU A 323 -1.11 -9.45 30.23
N PRO A 324 -1.80 -9.46 31.39
CA PRO A 324 -2.66 -10.55 31.89
C PRO A 324 -3.93 -10.74 31.05
N PRO A 325 -4.51 -11.97 31.00
CA PRO A 325 -5.72 -12.23 30.25
C PRO A 325 -6.93 -11.50 30.86
N PRO A 326 -7.90 -11.04 30.05
CA PRO A 326 -9.11 -10.38 30.55
C PRO A 326 -10.05 -11.40 31.21
N ASP A 327 -10.90 -10.95 32.14
CA ASP A 327 -11.84 -11.80 32.90
C ASP A 327 -12.96 -12.48 32.05
N SER A 328 -12.87 -12.46 30.73
CA SER A 328 -13.91 -12.97 29.83
C SER A 328 -13.50 -14.27 29.14
N ASP A 329 -14.13 -15.38 29.52
CA ASP A 329 -13.95 -16.71 28.92
C ASP A 329 -14.59 -16.87 27.53
N ALA A 330 -15.30 -15.87 27.02
CA ALA A 330 -16.15 -16.00 25.83
C ALA A 330 -15.46 -15.65 24.50
N VAL A 331 -14.23 -15.11 24.55
CA VAL A 331 -13.53 -14.57 23.38
C VAL A 331 -12.07 -15.05 23.39
N ASP A 332 -11.68 -15.74 22.32
CA ASP A 332 -10.33 -16.31 22.19
C ASP A 332 -9.24 -15.27 21.86
N ASP A 333 -9.61 -14.13 21.26
CA ASP A 333 -8.69 -13.11 20.74
C ASP A 333 -9.14 -11.68 21.11
N PHE A 334 -8.18 -10.86 21.55
CA PHE A 334 -8.37 -9.44 21.83
C PHE A 334 -7.40 -8.60 20.99
N TRP A 335 -7.77 -7.34 20.78
CA TRP A 335 -6.90 -6.28 20.30
C TRP A 335 -6.31 -5.53 21.50
N ALA A 336 -4.99 -5.58 21.62
CA ALA A 336 -4.25 -4.89 22.68
C ALA A 336 -2.86 -4.45 22.19
N PRO A 337 -2.21 -3.49 22.87
CA PRO A 337 -0.84 -3.08 22.54
C PRO A 337 0.15 -4.24 22.61
N THR A 338 1.21 -4.18 21.81
CA THR A 338 2.31 -5.15 21.87
C THR A 338 3.42 -4.65 22.80
N GLY A 339 4.35 -5.53 23.18
CA GLY A 339 5.55 -5.11 23.93
C GLY A 339 6.43 -4.08 23.20
N SER A 340 6.33 -3.98 21.87
CA SER A 340 7.06 -2.94 21.11
C SER A 340 6.47 -1.54 21.24
N ALA A 341 5.21 -1.43 21.68
CA ALA A 341 4.56 -0.14 21.91
C ALA A 341 5.31 0.70 22.96
N ASP A 342 5.84 0.05 24.00
CA ASP A 342 6.57 0.73 25.08
C ASP A 342 7.84 1.42 24.55
N GLY A 343 8.68 0.68 23.81
CA GLY A 343 9.89 1.24 23.20
C GLY A 343 9.61 2.29 22.12
N TRP A 344 8.46 2.21 21.45
CA TRP A 344 8.01 3.25 20.53
C TRP A 344 7.57 4.51 21.27
N LEU A 345 6.81 4.40 22.37
CA LEU A 345 6.36 5.55 23.16
C LEU A 345 7.54 6.37 23.71
N ASP A 346 8.61 5.69 24.14
CA ASP A 346 9.84 6.29 24.66
C ASP A 346 10.77 6.86 23.57
N GLY A 347 10.47 6.62 22.28
CA GLY A 347 11.29 7.05 21.15
C GLY A 347 11.16 8.54 20.80
N PRO A 348 12.15 9.14 20.14
CA PRO A 348 12.04 10.50 19.59
C PRO A 348 10.85 10.66 18.64
N ALA A 349 10.24 11.84 18.60
CA ALA A 349 9.02 12.11 17.83
C ALA A 349 9.18 11.81 16.32
N ALA A 350 10.29 12.23 15.70
CA ALA A 350 10.56 11.96 14.29
C ALA A 350 10.64 10.46 13.99
N ARG A 351 11.34 9.69 14.84
CA ARG A 351 11.44 8.24 14.71
C ARG A 351 10.11 7.53 14.89
N ARG A 352 9.31 8.00 15.87
CA ARG A 352 7.95 7.50 16.09
C ARG A 352 7.06 7.73 14.87
N TRP A 353 7.18 8.89 14.24
CA TRP A 353 6.47 9.25 13.02
C TRP A 353 6.85 8.34 11.84
N VAL A 354 8.15 8.10 11.60
CA VAL A 354 8.61 7.24 10.49
C VAL A 354 7.98 5.85 10.56
N VAL A 355 7.92 5.25 11.76
CA VAL A 355 7.29 3.94 11.98
C VAL A 355 5.81 3.93 11.55
N LEU A 356 5.06 5.00 11.84
CA LEU A 356 3.65 5.10 11.47
C LEU A 356 3.47 5.41 9.97
N ALA A 357 4.29 6.31 9.43
CA ALA A 357 4.21 6.75 8.04
C ALA A 357 4.56 5.61 7.06
N ASP A 358 5.63 4.86 7.35
CA ASP A 358 6.02 3.66 6.59
C ASP A 358 4.95 2.57 6.69
N ALA A 359 4.43 2.31 7.90
CA ALA A 359 3.38 1.32 8.10
C ALA A 359 2.10 1.64 7.30
N TRP A 360 1.70 2.91 7.21
CA TRP A 360 0.56 3.31 6.37
C TRP A 360 0.88 3.22 4.86
N LEU A 361 2.10 3.57 4.44
CA LEU A 361 2.50 3.46 3.04
C LEU A 361 2.47 2.00 2.56
N GLU A 362 2.88 1.05 3.42
CA GLU A 362 2.89 -0.39 3.13
C GLU A 362 1.62 -1.15 3.51
N LEU A 363 0.67 -0.50 4.18
CA LEU A 363 -0.60 -1.10 4.56
C LEU A 363 -1.30 -1.68 3.33
N ASP A 364 -1.82 -2.91 3.38
CA ASP A 364 -2.55 -3.53 2.27
C ASP A 364 -4.07 -3.36 2.40
N ARG A 365 -4.51 -2.27 3.04
CA ARG A 365 -5.91 -1.94 3.35
C ARG A 365 -6.23 -0.47 3.05
N PHE A 366 -7.51 -0.14 2.96
CA PHE A 366 -8.01 1.23 2.84
C PHE A 366 -8.78 1.66 4.11
N PRO A 367 -8.13 2.31 5.08
CA PRO A 367 -8.79 2.70 6.32
C PRO A 367 -10.01 3.62 6.12
N TRP A 368 -10.00 4.49 5.12
CA TRP A 368 -11.12 5.37 4.79
C TRP A 368 -12.42 4.62 4.41
N MET A 369 -12.33 3.32 4.09
CA MET A 369 -13.52 2.50 3.84
C MET A 369 -14.21 2.02 5.12
N ILE A 370 -13.62 2.23 6.30
CA ILE A 370 -14.23 1.88 7.59
C ILE A 370 -15.59 2.56 7.71
N GLY A 371 -16.62 1.78 8.04
CA GLY A 371 -18.01 2.24 8.14
C GLY A 371 -18.79 2.26 6.83
N LEU A 372 -18.13 2.13 5.66
CA LEU A 372 -18.83 1.89 4.39
C LEU A 372 -19.48 0.51 4.38
N ARG A 373 -20.43 0.30 3.48
CA ARG A 373 -21.17 -0.97 3.37
C ARG A 373 -20.55 -1.90 2.35
N ASP A 374 -20.45 -3.17 2.70
CA ASP A 374 -20.01 -4.24 1.81
C ASP A 374 -21.13 -4.65 0.82
N ALA A 375 -20.84 -5.66 -0.01
CA ALA A 375 -21.81 -6.20 -0.97
C ALA A 375 -23.06 -6.84 -0.31
N ASN A 376 -23.02 -7.13 0.99
CA ASN A 376 -24.12 -7.69 1.77
C ASN A 376 -24.80 -6.63 2.66
N ASP A 377 -24.57 -5.34 2.38
CA ASP A 377 -25.08 -4.18 3.12
C ASP A 377 -24.60 -4.09 4.59
N LYS A 378 -23.51 -4.79 4.94
CA LYS A 378 -22.90 -4.77 6.28
C LYS A 378 -21.79 -3.72 6.38
N PRO A 379 -21.67 -3.00 7.51
CA PRO A 379 -20.60 -2.04 7.70
C PRO A 379 -19.23 -2.72 7.81
N LEU A 380 -18.23 -2.16 7.12
CA LEU A 380 -16.83 -2.57 7.20
C LEU A 380 -16.23 -2.14 8.54
N ALA A 381 -15.80 -3.11 9.33
CA ALA A 381 -15.17 -2.86 10.63
C ALA A 381 -13.68 -2.54 10.48
N ALA A 382 -13.15 -1.69 11.35
CA ALA A 382 -11.71 -1.51 11.47
C ALA A 382 -11.02 -2.86 11.78
N LEU A 383 -9.79 -3.02 11.35
CA LEU A 383 -8.94 -4.20 11.48
C LEU A 383 -9.46 -5.47 10.77
N SER A 384 -10.59 -5.38 10.06
CA SER A 384 -11.22 -6.51 9.38
C SER A 384 -10.49 -6.91 8.09
N LEU A 385 -10.63 -8.18 7.68
CA LEU A 385 -10.00 -8.69 6.46
C LEU A 385 -10.67 -8.13 5.19
N GLU A 386 -11.92 -7.69 5.30
CA GLU A 386 -12.74 -7.12 4.24
C GLU A 386 -12.21 -5.76 3.75
N LEU A 387 -11.39 -5.08 4.55
CA LEU A 387 -10.68 -3.85 4.15
C LEU A 387 -9.44 -4.11 3.28
N ARG A 388 -9.02 -5.37 3.14
CA ARG A 388 -7.82 -5.73 2.39
C ARG A 388 -8.01 -5.50 0.90
N ASN A 389 -7.08 -4.76 0.30
CA ASN A 389 -7.03 -4.53 -1.12
C ASN A 389 -5.59 -4.65 -1.63
N VAL A 390 -5.37 -5.56 -2.58
CA VAL A 390 -4.05 -5.86 -3.15
C VAL A 390 -3.42 -4.66 -3.88
N HIS A 391 -4.22 -3.66 -4.25
CA HIS A 391 -3.76 -2.44 -4.94
C HIS A 391 -3.52 -1.27 -3.99
N ALA A 392 -3.83 -1.39 -2.70
CA ALA A 392 -3.84 -0.25 -1.79
C ALA A 392 -2.48 0.45 -1.68
N VAL A 393 -1.40 -0.34 -1.55
CA VAL A 393 -0.02 0.17 -1.54
C VAL A 393 0.33 0.88 -2.84
N ARG A 394 -0.01 0.27 -3.98
CA ARG A 394 0.26 0.83 -5.30
C ARG A 394 -0.49 2.16 -5.47
N ASP A 395 -1.78 2.19 -5.18
CA ASP A 395 -2.63 3.34 -5.44
C ASP A 395 -2.20 4.55 -4.58
N ARG A 396 -1.87 4.31 -3.30
CA ARG A 396 -1.26 5.33 -2.43
C ARG A 396 0.05 5.86 -3.00
N ARG A 397 0.99 4.98 -3.34
CA ARG A 397 2.28 5.39 -3.93
C ARG A 397 2.08 6.16 -5.22
N THR A 398 1.22 5.70 -6.14
CA THR A 398 0.94 6.39 -7.41
C THR A 398 0.44 7.82 -7.18
N ILE A 399 -0.49 8.04 -6.24
CA ILE A 399 -1.00 9.37 -5.91
C ILE A 399 0.12 10.27 -5.35
N LEU A 400 0.91 9.76 -4.41
CA LEU A 400 1.97 10.54 -3.77
C LEU A 400 3.16 10.80 -4.70
N THR A 401 3.52 9.85 -5.57
CA THR A 401 4.55 10.02 -6.60
C THR A 401 4.17 11.12 -7.59
N LEU A 402 2.90 11.22 -7.98
CA LEU A 402 2.44 12.34 -8.81
C LEU A 402 2.66 13.70 -8.13
N LEU A 403 2.41 13.80 -6.81
CA LEU A 403 2.74 15.01 -6.05
C LEU A 403 4.27 15.24 -5.96
N ALA A 404 5.06 14.17 -5.88
CA ALA A 404 6.52 14.24 -5.83
C ALA A 404 7.15 14.76 -7.14
N GLU A 405 6.52 14.51 -8.29
CA GLU A 405 6.97 15.06 -9.58
C GLU A 405 6.82 16.59 -9.66
N CYS A 406 5.93 17.17 -8.87
CA CYS A 406 5.80 18.62 -8.79
C CYS A 406 6.94 19.23 -7.96
N PRO A 407 7.35 20.48 -8.22
CA PRO A 407 8.34 21.17 -7.39
C PRO A 407 7.93 21.20 -5.90
N PRO A 408 8.88 21.21 -4.94
CA PRO A 408 8.57 21.32 -3.52
C PRO A 408 7.62 22.49 -3.21
N GLY A 409 6.64 22.26 -2.33
CA GLY A 409 5.60 23.26 -2.00
C GLY A 409 4.43 23.36 -3.00
N SER A 410 4.38 22.50 -4.01
CA SER A 410 3.31 22.50 -5.01
C SER A 410 2.18 21.54 -4.62
N ALA A 411 0.96 22.06 -4.53
CA ALA A 411 -0.26 21.31 -4.23
C ALA A 411 -1.12 21.16 -5.48
N LEU A 412 -1.63 19.95 -5.72
CA LEU A 412 -2.61 19.66 -6.77
C LEU A 412 -4.00 19.46 -6.15
N SER A 413 -5.06 19.84 -6.87
CA SER A 413 -6.40 19.51 -6.42
C SER A 413 -6.66 18.00 -6.59
N PRO A 414 -7.53 17.38 -5.76
CA PRO A 414 -7.92 15.99 -5.97
C PRO A 414 -8.47 15.72 -7.37
N ALA A 415 -9.22 16.68 -7.94
CA ALA A 415 -9.76 16.57 -9.30
C ALA A 415 -8.66 16.54 -10.37
N ASP A 416 -7.59 17.32 -10.20
CA ASP A 416 -6.45 17.32 -11.12
C ASP A 416 -5.67 16.01 -11.06
N ILE A 417 -5.47 15.46 -9.85
CA ILE A 417 -4.84 14.16 -9.66
C ILE A 417 -5.64 13.07 -10.39
N VAL A 418 -6.97 13.08 -10.25
CA VAL A 418 -7.86 12.15 -10.98
C VAL A 418 -7.69 12.30 -12.49
N ARG A 419 -7.68 13.53 -13.03
CA ARG A 419 -7.51 13.78 -14.48
C ARG A 419 -6.18 13.25 -14.99
N VAL A 420 -5.08 13.56 -14.28
CA VAL A 420 -3.73 13.12 -14.67
C VAL A 420 -3.61 11.59 -14.58
N LEU A 421 -4.07 10.97 -13.49
CA LEU A 421 -3.97 9.51 -13.32
C LEU A 421 -4.90 8.75 -14.27
N ALA A 422 -6.09 9.27 -14.58
CA ALA A 422 -6.97 8.68 -15.57
C ALA A 422 -6.38 8.75 -16.99
N TRP A 423 -5.56 9.76 -17.29
CA TRP A 423 -4.82 9.87 -18.55
C TRP A 423 -3.59 8.95 -18.58
N ARG A 424 -2.80 8.90 -17.49
CA ARG A 424 -1.58 8.08 -17.41
C ARG A 424 -1.86 6.58 -17.28
N GLN A 425 -2.98 6.21 -16.66
CA GLN A 425 -3.34 4.83 -16.36
C GLN A 425 -4.84 4.59 -16.59
N PRO A 426 -5.33 4.65 -17.84
CA PRO A 426 -6.76 4.67 -18.13
C PRO A 426 -7.47 3.37 -17.73
N ARG A 427 -6.75 2.24 -17.71
CA ARG A 427 -7.28 0.96 -17.20
C ARG A 427 -7.53 0.97 -15.70
N TRP A 428 -6.75 1.74 -14.95
CA TRP A 428 -6.88 1.89 -13.50
C TRP A 428 -7.72 3.09 -13.08
N ARG A 429 -8.31 3.84 -14.02
CA ARG A 429 -9.12 5.04 -13.73
C ARG A 429 -10.17 4.86 -12.64
N ARG A 430 -10.73 3.65 -12.50
CA ARG A 430 -11.76 3.34 -11.48
C ARG A 430 -11.21 3.29 -10.06
N HIS A 431 -9.90 3.13 -9.90
CA HIS A 431 -9.22 3.14 -8.60
C HIS A 431 -8.99 4.58 -8.13
N PHE A 432 -8.72 5.49 -9.06
CA PHE A 432 -8.48 6.90 -8.80
C PHE A 432 -9.76 7.73 -8.95
N ARG A 433 -10.85 7.29 -8.32
CA ARG A 433 -12.06 8.13 -8.22
C ARG A 433 -11.82 9.29 -7.27
N LEU A 434 -12.63 10.35 -7.41
CA LEU A 434 -12.46 11.57 -6.64
C LEU A 434 -12.56 11.33 -5.13
N ASP A 435 -13.48 10.50 -4.69
CA ASP A 435 -13.64 10.09 -3.29
C ASP A 435 -12.41 9.34 -2.76
N ALA A 436 -11.92 8.34 -3.51
CA ALA A 436 -10.74 7.56 -3.13
C ALA A 436 -9.47 8.42 -3.05
N VAL A 437 -9.24 9.30 -4.03
CA VAL A 437 -8.10 10.23 -4.04
C VAL A 437 -8.20 11.21 -2.88
N THR A 438 -9.38 11.80 -2.67
CA THR A 438 -9.61 12.77 -1.57
C THR A 438 -9.38 12.12 -0.22
N ALA A 439 -9.91 10.91 0.00
CA ALA A 439 -9.75 10.17 1.24
C ALA A 439 -8.28 9.77 1.48
N THR A 440 -7.58 9.30 0.45
CA THR A 440 -6.15 8.95 0.53
C THR A 440 -5.30 10.18 0.89
N LEU A 441 -5.59 11.34 0.30
CA LEU A 441 -4.89 12.59 0.65
C LEU A 441 -5.22 13.08 2.06
N ALA A 442 -6.45 12.88 2.53
CA ALA A 442 -6.85 13.21 3.89
C ALA A 442 -6.10 12.34 4.92
N GLU A 443 -5.98 11.03 4.67
CA GLU A 443 -5.14 10.13 5.48
C GLU A 443 -3.67 10.55 5.46
N ALA A 444 -3.12 10.83 4.27
CA ALA A 444 -1.74 11.31 4.13
C ALA A 444 -1.49 12.62 4.88
N ALA A 445 -2.48 13.52 4.90
CA ALA A 445 -2.43 14.76 5.66
C ALA A 445 -2.49 14.52 7.18
N ALA A 446 -3.40 13.65 7.64
CA ALA A 446 -3.50 13.26 9.05
C ALA A 446 -2.24 12.55 9.59
N LEU A 447 -1.45 11.96 8.69
CA LEU A 447 -0.15 11.36 8.99
C LEU A 447 1.03 12.34 8.82
N GLY A 448 0.81 13.59 8.40
CA GLY A 448 1.89 14.56 8.17
C GLY A 448 2.77 14.27 6.93
N ILE A 449 2.36 13.37 6.04
CA ILE A 449 3.03 13.10 4.75
C ILE A 449 2.72 14.24 3.76
N VAL A 450 1.52 14.83 3.87
CA VAL A 450 1.06 15.96 3.05
C VAL A 450 0.72 17.14 3.96
N GLY A 451 1.24 18.32 3.64
CA GLY A 451 0.94 19.59 4.34
C GLY A 451 0.38 20.62 3.36
N ARG A 452 -0.75 21.27 3.69
CA ARG A 452 -1.41 22.25 2.80
C ARG A 452 -1.69 21.72 1.37
N GLY A 453 -1.90 20.41 1.23
CA GLY A 453 -2.14 19.75 -0.06
C GLY A 453 -0.89 19.48 -0.90
N ALA A 454 0.31 19.81 -0.40
CA ALA A 454 1.59 19.50 -1.04
C ALA A 454 2.35 18.42 -0.26
N LEU A 455 3.16 17.63 -0.96
CA LEU A 455 4.00 16.61 -0.33
C LEU A 455 5.12 17.28 0.49
N THR A 456 5.30 16.87 1.75
CA THR A 456 6.33 17.38 2.66
C THR A 456 7.73 16.89 2.26
N SER A 457 8.79 17.53 2.76
CA SER A 457 10.17 17.03 2.55
C SER A 457 10.33 15.60 3.09
N ALA A 458 9.82 15.34 4.30
CA ALA A 458 9.85 14.02 4.91
C ALA A 458 9.03 12.99 4.12
N GLY A 459 7.86 13.37 3.60
CA GLY A 459 7.05 12.53 2.71
C GLY A 459 7.74 12.21 1.38
N ARG A 460 8.52 13.15 0.82
CA ARG A 460 9.37 12.91 -0.36
C ARG A 460 10.48 11.91 -0.07
N ALA A 461 11.16 12.04 1.06
CA ALA A 461 12.21 11.10 1.47
C ALA A 461 11.64 9.67 1.69
N LEU A 462 10.45 9.58 2.29
CA LEU A 462 9.75 8.31 2.50
C LEU A 462 9.46 7.56 1.19
N LEU A 463 9.07 8.26 0.12
CA LEU A 463 8.78 7.63 -1.19
C LEU A 463 10.02 7.08 -1.90
N HIS A 464 11.23 7.51 -1.52
CA HIS A 464 12.48 6.99 -2.07
C HIS A 464 13.07 5.87 -1.19
N ASP A 465 12.25 5.29 -0.30
CA ASP A 465 12.60 4.24 0.67
C ASP A 465 13.83 4.60 1.55
N SER A 466 14.06 5.90 1.79
CA SER A 466 15.11 6.40 2.68
C SER A 466 14.53 6.80 4.04
N LEU A 467 14.29 5.80 4.90
CA LEU A 467 13.69 6.02 6.22
C LEU A 467 14.53 6.95 7.11
N GLY A 468 15.86 6.89 6.99
CA GLY A 468 16.76 7.77 7.75
C GLY A 468 16.68 9.23 7.32
N ASP A 469 16.57 9.50 6.01
CA ASP A 469 16.39 10.87 5.52
C ASP A 469 15.00 11.40 5.88
N ALA A 470 13.97 10.54 5.85
CA ALA A 470 12.62 10.90 6.28
C ALA A 470 12.59 11.27 7.78
N GLU A 471 13.33 10.53 8.62
CA GLU A 471 13.50 10.87 10.05
C GLU A 471 14.16 12.24 10.22
N ALA A 472 15.28 12.50 9.53
CA ALA A 472 16.00 13.77 9.63
C ALA A 472 15.19 14.97 9.13
N GLU A 473 14.46 14.82 8.00
CA GLU A 473 13.59 15.87 7.47
C GLU A 473 12.40 16.17 8.41
N MET A 474 11.83 15.13 9.04
CA MET A 474 10.78 15.33 10.04
C MET A 474 11.34 15.97 11.31
N GLU A 475 12.51 15.56 11.79
CA GLU A 475 13.19 16.15 12.95
C GLU A 475 13.46 17.65 12.72
N SER A 476 13.91 18.04 11.52
CA SER A 476 14.11 19.43 11.16
C SER A 476 12.82 20.24 11.03
N ALA A 477 11.68 19.59 10.77
CA ALA A 477 10.38 20.25 10.60
C ALA A 477 9.62 20.42 11.92
N LEU A 478 9.86 19.53 12.89
CA LEU A 478 9.25 19.61 14.22
C LEU A 478 9.73 20.86 14.97
N PRO A 479 8.84 21.58 15.67
CA PRO A 479 9.25 22.72 16.49
C PRO A 479 10.28 22.28 17.54
N GLU A 480 11.27 23.13 17.81
CA GLU A 480 12.22 22.87 18.88
C GLU A 480 11.47 22.68 20.20
N PRO A 481 11.70 21.57 20.92
CA PRO A 481 11.06 21.35 22.20
C PRO A 481 11.42 22.46 23.19
N VAL A 482 10.42 22.99 23.87
CA VAL A 482 10.59 24.00 24.90
C VAL A 482 10.75 23.34 26.27
N ASP A 483 11.64 23.90 27.06
CA ASP A 483 11.93 23.50 28.44
C ASP A 483 11.10 24.27 29.46
N HIS A 484 10.02 24.94 29.03
CA HIS A 484 9.25 25.81 29.90
C HIS A 484 7.75 25.86 29.55
N VAL A 485 6.97 26.30 30.53
CA VAL A 485 5.53 26.51 30.48
C VAL A 485 5.16 27.92 30.99
N LEU A 486 3.93 28.35 30.73
CA LEU A 486 3.36 29.59 31.25
C LEU A 486 2.23 29.25 32.20
N VAL A 487 2.41 29.50 33.50
CA VAL A 487 1.38 29.24 34.53
C VAL A 487 0.55 30.49 34.76
N GLN A 488 -0.77 30.36 34.67
CA GLN A 488 -1.75 31.43 34.86
C GLN A 488 -2.47 31.30 36.22
N ALA A 489 -3.02 32.41 36.70
CA ALA A 489 -3.60 32.52 38.05
C ALA A 489 -4.81 31.59 38.29
N ASP A 490 -5.49 31.21 37.23
CA ASP A 490 -6.64 30.31 37.23
C ASP A 490 -6.25 28.82 37.20
N LEU A 491 -4.97 28.48 37.39
CA LEU A 491 -4.41 27.11 37.32
C LEU A 491 -4.34 26.52 35.91
N THR A 492 -4.37 27.37 34.90
CA THR A 492 -4.10 27.00 33.52
C THR A 492 -2.60 27.05 33.25
N VAL A 493 -2.06 26.01 32.60
CA VAL A 493 -0.65 25.92 32.20
C VAL A 493 -0.59 25.83 30.69
N ILE A 494 0.13 26.76 30.06
CA ILE A 494 0.27 26.81 28.61
C ILE A 494 1.68 26.41 28.23
N ALA A 495 1.83 25.34 27.46
CA ALA A 495 3.08 24.98 26.80
C ALA A 495 3.11 25.67 25.42
N PRO A 496 4.01 26.64 25.17
CA PRO A 496 4.04 27.41 23.91
C PRO A 496 4.53 26.60 22.70
N GLY A 497 4.97 25.36 22.93
CA GLY A 497 5.41 24.39 21.93
C GLY A 497 5.48 22.99 22.56
N PRO A 498 5.96 21.97 21.82
CA PRO A 498 6.16 20.64 22.38
C PRO A 498 7.15 20.72 23.54
N LEU A 499 6.83 20.10 24.67
CA LEU A 499 7.72 20.11 25.83
C LEU A 499 8.86 19.12 25.62
N VAL A 500 10.05 19.41 26.17
CA VAL A 500 11.12 18.39 26.26
C VAL A 500 10.59 17.14 26.98
N PRO A 501 10.97 15.90 26.61
CA PRO A 501 10.31 14.68 27.09
C PRO A 501 10.21 14.55 28.61
N ASP A 502 11.27 14.91 29.34
CA ASP A 502 11.27 14.90 30.80
C ASP A 502 10.22 15.85 31.39
N LEU A 503 10.17 17.10 30.88
CA LEU A 503 9.19 18.08 31.31
C LEU A 503 7.77 17.67 30.90
N GLN A 504 7.58 17.11 29.71
CA GLN A 504 6.29 16.63 29.24
C GLN A 504 5.72 15.55 30.16
N SER A 505 6.53 14.53 30.49
CA SER A 505 6.14 13.45 31.41
C SER A 505 5.77 14.00 32.78
N ARG A 506 6.56 14.95 33.31
CA ARG A 506 6.30 15.58 34.62
C ARG A 506 5.05 16.46 34.61
N ILE A 507 4.80 17.23 33.54
CA ILE A 507 3.59 18.04 33.39
C ILE A 507 2.35 17.15 33.23
N ALA A 508 2.41 16.08 32.44
CA ALA A 508 1.31 15.13 32.26
C ALA A 508 0.93 14.40 33.56
N LEU A 509 1.87 14.27 34.51
CA LEU A 509 1.57 13.73 35.84
C LEU A 509 0.79 14.71 36.72
N VAL A 510 1.01 16.03 36.59
CA VAL A 510 0.46 17.06 37.49
C VAL A 510 -0.63 17.93 36.85
N ALA A 511 -0.94 17.74 35.57
CA ALA A 511 -1.95 18.50 34.85
C ALA A 511 -2.70 17.66 33.80
N ASP A 512 -3.93 18.03 33.49
CA ASP A 512 -4.78 17.41 32.47
C ASP A 512 -4.84 18.28 31.22
N VAL A 513 -4.83 17.69 30.02
CA VAL A 513 -4.91 18.46 28.77
C VAL A 513 -6.34 18.95 28.56
N GLU A 514 -6.53 20.26 28.41
CA GLU A 514 -7.82 20.89 28.11
C GLU A 514 -7.99 21.18 26.61
N SER A 515 -6.92 21.64 25.96
CA SER A 515 -6.86 21.86 24.52
C SER A 515 -5.46 21.60 23.99
N ALA A 516 -5.38 20.96 22.84
CA ALA A 516 -4.14 20.67 22.15
C ALA A 516 -4.11 21.39 20.78
N GLY A 517 -2.94 21.90 20.41
CA GLY A 517 -2.75 22.73 19.22
C GLY A 517 -1.33 23.30 19.17
N ALA A 518 -1.13 24.45 18.52
CA ALA A 518 0.18 25.11 18.45
C ALA A 518 0.75 25.46 19.85
N ALA A 519 -0.12 25.64 20.84
CA ALA A 519 0.23 25.67 22.25
C ALA A 519 -0.72 24.73 23.00
N THR A 520 -0.17 23.81 23.79
CA THR A 520 -0.96 22.87 24.59
C THR A 520 -1.39 23.55 25.88
N VAL A 521 -2.69 23.55 26.14
CA VAL A 521 -3.29 24.11 27.34
C VAL A 521 -3.63 22.97 28.29
N TYR A 522 -3.03 23.01 29.47
CA TYR A 522 -3.27 22.07 30.56
C TYR A 522 -4.00 22.76 31.71
N ARG A 523 -4.72 21.96 32.49
CA ARG A 523 -5.42 22.36 33.70
C ARG A 523 -4.86 21.60 34.90
N ILE A 524 -4.48 22.33 35.96
CA ILE A 524 -4.08 21.71 37.23
C ILE A 524 -5.28 21.69 38.18
N GLY A 525 -5.50 20.55 38.84
CA GLY A 525 -6.47 20.40 39.92
C GLY A 525 -6.01 19.44 41.02
N ASP A 526 -6.81 19.29 42.07
CA ASP A 526 -6.50 18.39 43.20
C ASP A 526 -6.16 16.95 42.76
N ALA A 527 -6.88 16.42 41.79
CA ALA A 527 -6.69 15.05 41.30
C ALA A 527 -5.35 14.86 40.58
N SER A 528 -4.94 15.84 39.78
CA SER A 528 -3.68 15.78 39.05
C SER A 528 -2.48 16.01 39.99
N VAL A 529 -2.59 16.91 40.97
CA VAL A 529 -1.54 17.08 42.01
C VAL A 529 -1.38 15.83 42.85
N ARG A 530 -2.48 15.16 43.23
CA ARG A 530 -2.42 13.89 43.95
C ARG A 530 -1.74 12.79 43.13
N ARG A 531 -2.12 12.65 41.85
CA ARG A 531 -1.49 11.70 40.92
C ARG A 531 0.03 11.84 40.88
N ALA A 532 0.53 13.08 40.87
CA ALA A 532 1.97 13.34 40.88
C ALA A 532 2.63 12.91 42.20
N LEU A 533 2.00 13.16 43.36
CA LEU A 533 2.51 12.71 44.66
C LEU A 533 2.48 11.18 44.82
N ASP A 534 1.42 10.53 44.32
CA ASP A 534 1.29 9.06 44.32
C ASP A 534 2.37 8.40 43.44
N ALA A 535 2.79 9.08 42.37
CA ALA A 535 3.91 8.68 41.52
C ALA A 535 5.30 8.93 42.16
N GLY A 536 5.35 9.38 43.42
CA GLY A 536 6.58 9.53 44.19
C GLY A 536 7.20 10.93 44.20
N LEU A 537 6.58 11.93 43.56
CA LEU A 537 7.05 13.32 43.63
C LEU A 537 6.74 13.93 45.00
N THR A 538 7.63 14.78 45.52
CA THR A 538 7.43 15.55 46.75
C THR A 538 6.85 16.94 46.46
N ALA A 539 6.25 17.58 47.46
CA ALA A 539 5.80 18.98 47.36
C ALA A 539 6.94 19.91 46.92
N ALA A 540 8.14 19.69 47.48
CA ALA A 540 9.33 20.46 47.14
C ALA A 540 9.72 20.29 45.67
N GLU A 541 9.68 19.07 45.15
CA GLU A 541 9.97 18.79 43.74
C GLU A 541 8.91 19.36 42.80
N LEU A 542 7.63 19.40 43.20
CA LEU A 542 6.56 20.05 42.44
C LEU A 542 6.70 21.57 42.43
N HIS A 543 7.01 22.19 43.57
CA HIS A 543 7.34 23.63 43.60
C HIS A 543 8.58 23.92 42.75
N GLN A 544 9.60 23.08 42.83
CA GLN A 544 10.82 23.21 42.04
C GLN A 544 10.55 23.02 40.54
N LEU A 545 9.67 22.10 40.15
CA LEU A 545 9.23 21.92 38.76
C LEU A 545 8.70 23.25 38.19
N PHE A 546 7.71 23.85 38.84
CA PHE A 546 7.11 25.08 38.34
C PHE A 546 8.05 26.29 38.50
N ALA A 547 8.86 26.34 39.55
CA ALA A 547 9.84 27.41 39.73
C ALA A 547 10.95 27.38 38.67
N ALA A 548 11.39 26.18 38.25
CA ALA A 548 12.45 26.03 37.25
C ALA A 548 11.93 26.21 35.81
N HIS A 549 10.71 25.75 35.53
CA HIS A 549 10.19 25.65 34.17
C HIS A 549 9.06 26.66 33.87
N SER A 550 8.57 27.46 34.82
CA SER A 550 7.59 28.51 34.50
C SER A 550 8.28 29.80 34.06
N ARG A 551 7.91 30.34 32.89
CA ARG A 551 8.36 31.69 32.47
C ARG A 551 7.53 32.83 33.03
N THR A 552 6.35 32.53 33.57
CA THR A 552 5.58 33.47 34.37
C THR A 552 5.81 33.22 35.86
N PRO A 553 5.67 34.24 36.73
CA PRO A 553 5.71 34.02 38.17
C PRO A 553 4.69 32.97 38.60
N VAL A 554 5.10 32.00 39.41
CA VAL A 554 4.22 30.93 39.90
C VAL A 554 3.10 31.56 40.74
N PRO A 555 1.82 31.39 40.36
CA PRO A 555 0.70 31.94 41.11
C PRO A 555 0.59 31.33 42.49
N GLN A 556 0.23 32.16 43.48
CA GLN A 556 0.06 31.72 44.87
C GLN A 556 -1.03 30.65 45.00
N SER A 557 -2.05 30.66 44.12
CA SER A 557 -3.10 29.63 44.05
C SER A 557 -2.53 28.23 43.80
N LEU A 558 -1.52 28.11 42.92
CA LEU A 558 -0.87 26.83 42.64
C LEU A 558 -0.01 26.38 43.83
N THR A 559 0.72 27.31 44.46
CA THR A 559 1.53 27.01 45.65
C THR A 559 0.66 26.45 46.77
N TYR A 560 -0.47 27.10 47.05
CA TYR A 560 -1.41 26.64 48.06
C TYR A 560 -1.99 25.26 47.75
N LEU A 561 -2.35 25.00 46.49
CA LEU A 561 -2.88 23.70 46.08
C LEU A 561 -1.84 22.57 46.32
N ILE A 562 -0.58 22.77 45.93
CA ILE A 562 0.49 21.78 46.12
C ILE A 562 0.72 21.48 47.60
N ASP A 563 0.89 22.53 48.42
CA ASP A 563 1.16 22.36 49.85
C ASP A 563 0.00 21.69 50.60
N ASP A 564 -1.22 22.07 50.24
CA ASP A 564 -2.41 21.51 50.88
C ASP A 564 -2.59 20.02 50.56
N VAL A 565 -2.34 19.61 49.31
CA VAL A 565 -2.40 18.19 48.92
C VAL A 565 -1.21 17.41 49.50
N ALA A 566 0.00 17.96 49.52
CA ALA A 566 1.20 17.26 50.02
C ALA A 566 1.24 17.12 51.55
N ARG A 567 0.73 18.09 52.31
CA ARG A 567 0.60 17.98 53.78
C ARG A 567 -0.26 16.77 54.19
N ARG A 568 -1.13 16.33 53.30
CA ARG A 568 -1.99 15.15 53.47
C ARG A 568 -1.27 13.83 53.12
N HIS A 569 0.01 13.82 52.71
CA HIS A 569 0.75 12.64 52.17
C HIS A 569 1.96 12.19 53.06
N GLY A 570 2.03 10.91 53.51
CA GLY A 570 3.25 10.18 54.01
C GLY A 570 3.75 10.30 55.49
N ARG A 571 3.17 9.58 56.48
CA ARG A 571 3.50 9.72 57.95
C ARG A 571 4.24 8.57 58.74
N LEU A 572 4.90 7.50 58.21
CA LEU A 572 5.44 6.36 59.06
C LEU A 572 6.72 5.53 58.60
N ARG A 573 7.40 4.72 59.49
CA ARG A 573 8.69 3.91 59.37
C ARG A 573 8.56 2.32 59.35
N ALA A 574 9.63 1.51 59.04
CA ALA A 574 9.60 0.06 58.59
C ALA A 574 10.52 -1.05 59.25
N GLY A 575 10.26 -2.35 58.98
CA GLY A 575 11.03 -3.59 59.35
C GLY A 575 10.87 -4.77 58.34
N MET A 576 11.59 -5.92 58.44
CA MET A 576 11.65 -6.96 57.37
C MET A 576 10.37 -7.80 57.18
N ALA A 577 9.80 -7.69 55.99
CA ALA A 577 8.60 -8.36 55.48
C ALA A 577 8.75 -8.56 53.95
N GLN A 578 8.16 -9.61 53.37
CA GLN A 578 8.13 -9.75 51.89
C GLN A 578 7.09 -8.82 51.25
N SER A 579 6.02 -8.52 51.98
CA SER A 579 5.02 -7.54 51.61
C SER A 579 4.41 -6.93 52.88
N PHE A 580 3.82 -5.75 52.77
CA PHE A 580 3.15 -5.09 53.89
C PHE A 580 1.80 -4.53 53.46
N LEU A 581 0.90 -4.40 54.43
CA LEU A 581 -0.44 -3.83 54.29
C LEU A 581 -0.50 -2.56 55.10
N ARG A 582 -0.88 -1.48 54.46
CA ARG A 582 -1.12 -0.19 55.12
C ARG A 582 -2.58 0.20 54.86
N SER A 583 -3.36 0.40 55.92
CA SER A 583 -4.78 0.77 55.87
C SER A 583 -4.98 2.08 56.63
N GLU A 584 -5.58 3.08 56.02
CA GLU A 584 -5.82 4.38 56.68
C GLU A 584 -6.94 4.33 57.72
N ASP A 585 -7.84 3.32 57.65
CA ASP A 585 -8.85 3.02 58.67
C ASP A 585 -8.34 1.88 59.60
N PRO A 586 -8.08 2.17 60.90
CA PRO A 586 -7.67 1.18 61.88
C PRO A 586 -8.73 0.11 62.15
N THR A 587 -10.00 0.46 61.99
CA THR A 587 -11.15 -0.43 62.19
C THR A 587 -11.24 -1.43 61.06
N LEU A 588 -11.05 -0.99 59.81
CA LEU A 588 -10.91 -1.87 58.64
C LEU A 588 -9.70 -2.78 58.76
N LEU A 589 -8.55 -2.28 59.22
CA LEU A 589 -7.39 -3.15 59.42
C LEU A 589 -7.65 -4.19 60.51
N ALA A 590 -8.33 -3.82 61.59
CA ALA A 590 -8.76 -4.74 62.63
C ALA A 590 -9.78 -5.77 62.11
N GLU A 591 -10.67 -5.37 61.20
CA GLU A 591 -11.60 -6.26 60.51
C GLU A 591 -10.88 -7.24 59.56
N VAL A 592 -9.92 -6.75 58.76
CA VAL A 592 -9.04 -7.57 57.90
C VAL A 592 -8.27 -8.58 58.74
N LEU A 593 -7.69 -8.15 59.87
CA LEU A 593 -6.94 -9.00 60.78
C LEU A 593 -7.82 -10.01 61.53
N ALA A 594 -9.12 -9.76 61.65
CA ALA A 594 -10.11 -10.67 62.24
C ALA A 594 -10.77 -11.60 61.21
N ALA A 595 -10.63 -11.32 59.91
CA ALA A 595 -11.17 -12.14 58.84
C ALA A 595 -10.34 -13.42 58.60
N PRO A 596 -10.95 -14.52 58.09
CA PRO A 596 -10.24 -15.79 57.87
C PRO A 596 -9.03 -15.70 56.93
N VAL A 597 -9.01 -14.68 56.05
CA VAL A 597 -7.91 -14.43 55.11
C VAL A 597 -6.60 -14.04 55.81
N ALA A 598 -6.66 -13.45 57.02
CA ALA A 598 -5.47 -13.01 57.75
C ALA A 598 -4.59 -14.15 58.25
N GLU A 599 -5.19 -15.28 58.65
CA GLU A 599 -4.42 -16.48 59.03
C GLU A 599 -3.72 -17.09 57.80
N ARG A 600 -4.41 -17.16 56.65
CA ARG A 600 -3.83 -17.66 55.39
C ARG A 600 -2.63 -16.84 54.92
N LEU A 601 -2.71 -15.52 55.05
CA LEU A 601 -1.67 -14.57 54.65
C LEU A 601 -0.63 -14.30 55.75
N ALA A 602 -0.72 -14.98 56.90
CA ALA A 602 0.15 -14.78 58.07
C ALA A 602 0.34 -13.30 58.45
N LEU A 603 -0.75 -12.51 58.47
CA LEU A 603 -0.70 -11.07 58.69
C LEU A 603 -0.35 -10.71 60.13
N ARG A 604 0.60 -9.80 60.31
CA ARG A 604 1.04 -9.30 61.63
C ARG A 604 1.00 -7.77 61.69
N ALA A 605 0.19 -7.19 62.57
CA ALA A 605 0.16 -5.73 62.78
C ALA A 605 1.47 -5.20 63.38
N ILE A 606 2.02 -4.14 62.81
CA ILE A 606 3.20 -3.40 63.29
C ILE A 606 2.88 -1.93 63.62
N ALA A 607 1.71 -1.44 63.22
CA ALA A 607 1.09 -0.20 63.68
C ALA A 607 -0.46 -0.36 63.61
N PRO A 608 -1.26 0.53 64.22
CA PRO A 608 -2.72 0.46 64.15
C PRO A 608 -3.29 0.48 62.72
N THR A 609 -2.47 0.92 61.75
CA THR A 609 -2.77 1.07 60.33
C THR A 609 -1.79 0.32 59.43
N VAL A 610 -0.87 -0.46 59.99
CA VAL A 610 0.13 -1.18 59.19
C VAL A 610 0.27 -2.60 59.70
N ALA A 611 0.06 -3.58 58.83
CA ALA A 611 0.40 -4.97 59.03
C ALA A 611 1.46 -5.43 58.02
N ILE A 612 2.16 -6.51 58.31
CA ILE A 612 3.18 -7.09 57.43
C ILE A 612 2.86 -8.56 57.16
N SER A 613 3.28 -9.07 56.00
CA SER A 613 3.17 -10.47 55.58
C SER A 613 4.51 -11.01 55.09
N GLN A 614 4.63 -12.34 55.09
CA GLN A 614 5.73 -13.06 54.44
C GLN A 614 5.34 -13.59 53.04
N ALA A 615 4.09 -13.42 52.60
CA ALA A 615 3.66 -13.79 51.25
C ALA A 615 4.06 -12.73 50.21
N PRO A 616 4.20 -13.07 48.91
CA PRO A 616 4.47 -12.10 47.85
C PRO A 616 3.30 -11.13 47.65
N LEU A 617 3.61 -9.89 47.25
CA LEU A 617 2.64 -8.79 47.16
C LEU A 617 1.43 -9.10 46.25
N GLY A 618 1.62 -9.78 45.12
CA GLY A 618 0.53 -10.12 44.20
C GLY A 618 -0.55 -11.03 44.82
N GLU A 619 -0.11 -12.04 45.57
CA GLU A 619 -0.99 -13.02 46.25
C GLU A 619 -1.78 -12.38 47.41
N VAL A 620 -1.13 -11.47 48.16
CA VAL A 620 -1.77 -10.69 49.23
C VAL A 620 -2.91 -9.82 48.69
N LEU A 621 -2.70 -9.15 47.56
CA LEU A 621 -3.69 -8.26 46.95
C LEU A 621 -4.90 -9.02 46.38
N GLU A 622 -4.67 -10.20 45.80
CA GLU A 622 -5.72 -11.04 45.21
C GLU A 622 -6.64 -11.66 46.29
N LEU A 623 -6.04 -12.28 47.32
CA LEU A 623 -6.80 -12.96 48.37
C LEU A 623 -7.61 -12.00 49.25
N LEU A 624 -7.10 -10.79 49.49
CA LEU A 624 -7.85 -9.75 50.21
C LEU A 624 -9.03 -9.20 49.38
N ARG A 625 -8.90 -9.08 48.06
CA ARG A 625 -10.03 -8.76 47.16
C ARG A 625 -11.10 -9.84 47.19
N GLY A 626 -10.70 -11.11 47.12
CA GLY A 626 -11.61 -12.24 47.23
C GLY A 626 -12.37 -12.31 48.56
N ALA A 627 -11.82 -11.72 49.63
CA ALA A 627 -12.45 -11.61 50.96
C ALA A 627 -13.31 -10.35 51.15
N GLY A 628 -13.46 -9.50 50.12
CA GLY A 628 -14.31 -8.31 50.16
C GLY A 628 -13.58 -7.01 50.55
N PHE A 629 -12.26 -7.03 50.69
CA PHE A 629 -11.43 -5.85 50.98
C PHE A 629 -10.84 -5.23 49.69
N SER A 630 -10.42 -3.96 49.72
CA SER A 630 -9.94 -3.23 48.52
C SER A 630 -8.51 -2.68 48.68
N PRO A 631 -7.45 -3.51 48.59
CA PRO A 631 -6.05 -3.08 48.78
C PRO A 631 -5.33 -2.63 47.49
N ALA A 632 -4.27 -1.84 47.64
CA ALA A 632 -3.37 -1.38 46.56
C ALA A 632 -1.90 -1.74 46.87
N GLY A 633 -1.03 -1.88 45.85
CA GLY A 633 0.36 -2.32 45.99
C GLY A 633 1.40 -1.19 45.99
N GLU A 634 2.51 -1.37 46.71
CA GLU A 634 3.53 -0.36 47.04
C GLU A 634 4.95 -0.95 46.85
N ASP A 635 5.94 -0.19 46.36
CA ASP A 635 7.25 -0.74 45.94
C ASP A 635 8.29 -0.46 47.02
N SER A 636 9.53 -0.87 46.78
CA SER A 636 10.63 -0.66 47.72
C SER A 636 10.91 0.82 48.03
N SER A 637 10.40 1.75 47.23
CA SER A 637 10.52 3.20 47.46
C SER A 637 9.35 3.78 48.25
N GLY A 638 8.30 2.98 48.55
CA GLY A 638 7.07 3.49 49.16
C GLY A 638 6.22 4.33 48.20
N ALA A 639 6.71 4.54 46.97
CA ALA A 639 5.83 4.86 45.86
C ALA A 639 4.81 3.73 45.80
N ILE A 640 3.53 4.08 45.70
CA ILE A 640 2.57 3.14 45.15
C ILE A 640 3.25 2.70 43.88
N VAL A 641 3.71 1.44 43.82
CA VAL A 641 4.32 0.97 42.58
C VAL A 641 3.26 1.30 41.59
N ASP A 642 3.71 1.78 40.46
CA ASP A 642 2.91 1.55 39.29
C ASP A 642 2.92 0.04 38.96
N LEU A 643 2.30 -0.74 39.85
CA LEU A 643 1.69 -2.03 39.63
C LEU A 643 0.35 -1.79 38.94
N ARG A 644 0.00 -0.55 38.51
CA ARG A 644 -1.02 -0.45 37.46
C ARG A 644 -0.44 -1.36 36.39
N PRO A 645 -1.20 -2.39 35.97
CA PRO A 645 -0.79 -3.18 34.83
C PRO A 645 -0.41 -2.16 33.76
N ARG A 646 0.70 -2.35 33.02
CA ARG A 646 1.05 -1.46 31.90
C ARG A 646 -0.03 -1.43 30.80
N GLY A 647 -1.23 -1.88 31.12
CA GLY A 647 -2.18 -2.49 30.24
C GLY A 647 -1.79 -3.92 29.97
N ALA A 648 -2.78 -4.72 29.59
CA ALA A 648 -2.50 -6.01 29.02
C ALA A 648 -1.68 -5.83 27.73
N ARG A 649 -0.68 -6.69 27.52
CA ARG A 649 0.19 -6.68 26.34
C ARG A 649 0.05 -7.98 25.59
N ILE A 650 0.10 -7.92 24.27
CA ILE A 650 0.24 -9.13 23.46
C ILE A 650 1.74 -9.37 23.23
N PRO A 651 2.28 -10.53 23.68
CA PRO A 651 3.66 -10.88 23.39
C PRO A 651 3.84 -11.07 21.89
N LEU A 652 4.84 -10.39 21.32
CA LEU A 652 5.14 -10.50 19.89
C LEU A 652 5.56 -11.93 19.57
N ARG A 653 4.78 -12.61 18.74
CA ARG A 653 5.22 -13.87 18.13
C ARG A 653 6.28 -13.54 17.09
N THR A 654 7.51 -14.02 17.30
CA THR A 654 8.67 -13.82 16.41
C THR A 654 8.52 -14.46 15.03
N ASN A 655 7.39 -15.11 14.73
CA ASN A 655 7.21 -15.93 13.53
C ASN A 655 5.86 -15.72 12.83
N THR A 656 5.44 -14.46 12.68
CA THR A 656 4.38 -14.13 11.71
C THR A 656 5.00 -14.16 10.32
N ARG A 657 4.52 -15.08 9.48
CA ARG A 657 4.96 -15.19 8.08
C ARG A 657 4.72 -13.84 7.41
N GLN A 658 5.79 -13.15 7.03
CA GLN A 658 5.67 -12.00 6.15
C GLN A 658 4.91 -12.43 4.90
N THR A 659 4.01 -11.57 4.44
CA THR A 659 3.32 -11.78 3.17
C THR A 659 4.38 -11.86 2.08
N TRP A 660 4.69 -13.07 1.63
CA TRP A 660 5.74 -13.30 0.63
C TRP A 660 5.37 -12.53 -0.64
N ARG A 661 6.15 -11.51 -0.96
CA ARG A 661 6.13 -10.84 -2.26
C ARG A 661 7.33 -11.37 -3.05
N PRO A 662 7.15 -11.93 -4.25
CA PRO A 662 8.27 -12.27 -5.10
C PRO A 662 9.05 -11.00 -5.43
N THR A 663 10.32 -10.94 -5.03
CA THR A 663 11.21 -9.86 -5.46
C THR A 663 11.41 -9.98 -6.97
N PRO A 664 11.21 -8.91 -7.76
CA PRO A 664 11.51 -8.96 -9.19
C PRO A 664 13.00 -9.27 -9.39
N PRO A 665 13.36 -10.01 -10.46
CA PRO A 665 14.76 -10.32 -10.74
C PRO A 665 15.58 -9.05 -10.96
N SER A 666 16.82 -9.02 -10.45
CA SER A 666 17.73 -7.90 -10.68
C SER A 666 18.13 -7.80 -12.16
N THR A 667 18.60 -6.62 -12.60
CA THR A 667 19.09 -6.42 -13.97
C THR A 667 20.18 -7.42 -14.35
N GLU A 668 21.10 -7.72 -13.43
CA GLU A 668 22.15 -8.73 -13.64
C GLU A 668 21.57 -10.14 -13.85
N GLN A 669 20.54 -10.51 -13.06
CA GLN A 669 19.84 -11.78 -13.24
C GLN A 669 19.17 -11.83 -14.62
N LEU A 670 18.50 -10.75 -15.03
CA LEU A 670 17.87 -10.67 -16.35
C LEU A 670 18.88 -10.74 -17.50
N GLN A 671 20.06 -10.13 -17.37
CA GLN A 671 21.14 -10.25 -18.36
C GLN A 671 21.62 -11.70 -18.52
N LEU A 672 21.76 -12.43 -17.41
CA LEU A 672 22.08 -13.87 -17.45
C LEU A 672 20.98 -14.67 -18.15
N LEU A 673 19.71 -14.36 -17.89
CA LEU A 673 18.58 -15.00 -18.55
C LEU A 673 18.56 -14.75 -20.07
N VAL A 674 18.88 -13.53 -20.50
CA VAL A 674 18.98 -13.19 -21.93
C VAL A 674 20.12 -13.96 -22.59
N ALA A 675 21.27 -14.10 -21.93
CA ALA A 675 22.38 -14.90 -22.45
C ALA A 675 21.99 -16.38 -22.63
N GLU A 676 21.22 -16.96 -21.70
CA GLU A 676 20.69 -18.31 -21.81
C GLU A 676 19.68 -18.45 -22.96
N LEU A 677 18.79 -17.47 -23.14
CA LEU A 677 17.84 -17.43 -24.26
C LEU A 677 18.57 -17.37 -25.62
N ARG A 678 19.62 -16.54 -25.74
CA ARG A 678 20.45 -16.45 -26.95
C ARG A 678 21.20 -17.75 -27.23
N ALA A 679 21.70 -18.42 -26.20
CA ALA A 679 22.35 -19.72 -26.34
C ALA A 679 21.36 -20.79 -26.81
N GLY A 680 20.13 -20.81 -26.24
CA GLY A 680 19.05 -21.69 -26.66
C GLY A 680 18.62 -21.45 -28.11
N GLU A 681 18.53 -20.19 -28.53
CA GLU A 681 18.20 -19.80 -29.91
C GLU A 681 19.29 -20.24 -30.90
N LYS A 682 20.56 -19.98 -30.60
CA LYS A 682 21.70 -20.48 -31.40
C LYS A 682 21.70 -22.00 -31.53
N ALA A 683 21.32 -22.72 -30.48
CA ALA A 683 21.21 -24.17 -30.50
C ALA A 683 20.01 -24.66 -31.35
N ALA A 684 18.88 -23.94 -31.34
CA ALA A 684 17.71 -24.26 -32.16
C ALA A 684 17.93 -23.97 -33.65
N GLN A 685 18.75 -22.96 -33.98
CA GLN A 685 19.10 -22.56 -35.34
C GLN A 685 20.31 -23.34 -35.92
N ALA A 686 20.97 -24.19 -35.11
CA ALA A 686 22.09 -24.99 -35.55
C ALA A 686 21.65 -25.95 -36.68
N ARG A 687 22.29 -25.82 -37.85
CA ARG A 687 22.05 -26.70 -38.99
C ARG A 687 22.54 -28.13 -38.68
N PRO A 688 21.94 -29.15 -39.33
CA PRO A 688 22.47 -30.52 -39.30
C PRO A 688 23.99 -30.52 -39.60
N GLY A 689 24.79 -31.18 -38.75
CA GLY A 689 26.25 -31.23 -38.85
C GLY A 689 27.06 -30.22 -38.00
N GLN A 690 26.45 -29.22 -37.35
CA GLN A 690 27.19 -28.28 -36.49
C GLN A 690 27.24 -28.77 -35.03
N SER A 691 28.43 -29.10 -34.51
CA SER A 691 28.58 -29.62 -33.15
C SER A 691 28.52 -28.52 -32.09
N VAL A 692 27.62 -28.66 -31.10
CA VAL A 692 27.65 -27.89 -29.86
C VAL A 692 28.68 -28.54 -28.94
N ARG A 693 29.78 -27.84 -28.64
CA ARG A 693 30.78 -28.30 -27.67
C ARG A 693 30.42 -27.79 -26.28
N SER A 694 30.41 -28.70 -25.31
CA SER A 694 30.32 -28.35 -23.91
C SER A 694 31.69 -27.84 -23.47
N ASP A 695 31.77 -26.57 -23.11
CA ASP A 695 32.97 -25.89 -22.62
C ASP A 695 33.08 -25.94 -21.08
N GLY A 696 32.19 -26.67 -20.41
CA GLY A 696 32.12 -26.78 -18.95
C GLY A 696 31.44 -25.59 -18.26
N THR A 697 31.00 -24.58 -19.01
CA THR A 697 30.22 -23.46 -18.48
C THR A 697 28.74 -23.83 -18.35
N ARG A 698 28.00 -23.08 -17.51
CA ARG A 698 26.55 -23.29 -17.33
C ARG A 698 25.79 -23.08 -18.65
N THR A 699 26.21 -22.12 -19.46
CA THR A 699 25.64 -21.81 -20.79
C THR A 699 25.90 -22.92 -21.81
N GLY A 700 27.10 -23.50 -21.87
CA GLY A 700 27.40 -24.65 -22.73
C GLY A 700 26.59 -25.89 -22.37
N THR A 701 26.33 -26.10 -21.08
CA THR A 701 25.49 -27.20 -20.58
C THR A 701 24.02 -27.02 -20.97
N ALA A 702 23.50 -25.78 -20.89
CA ALA A 702 22.13 -25.45 -21.30
C ALA A 702 21.91 -25.64 -22.81
N ALA A 703 22.86 -25.20 -23.65
CA ALA A 703 22.80 -25.41 -25.10
C ALA A 703 22.82 -26.90 -25.48
N THR A 704 23.65 -27.69 -24.78
CA THR A 704 23.72 -29.15 -24.94
C THR A 704 22.39 -29.83 -24.58
N LEU A 705 21.77 -29.41 -23.48
CA LEU A 705 20.48 -29.94 -23.03
C LEU A 705 19.35 -29.57 -23.99
N ALA A 706 19.32 -28.34 -24.50
CA ALA A 706 18.33 -27.88 -25.47
C ALA A 706 18.40 -28.69 -26.78
N LEU A 707 19.61 -28.93 -27.30
CA LEU A 707 19.82 -29.73 -28.51
C LEU A 707 19.38 -31.20 -28.32
N LEU A 708 19.67 -31.80 -27.17
CA LEU A 708 19.23 -33.16 -26.85
C LEU A 708 17.70 -33.25 -26.68
N GLN A 709 17.05 -32.26 -26.06
CA GLN A 709 15.59 -32.20 -25.94
C GLN A 709 14.91 -32.04 -27.30
N LEU A 710 15.50 -31.22 -28.19
CA LEU A 710 15.05 -31.12 -29.57
C LEU A 710 15.14 -32.48 -30.26
N ALA A 711 16.30 -33.15 -30.17
CA ALA A 711 16.53 -34.47 -30.79
C ALA A 711 15.56 -35.56 -30.30
N VAL A 712 15.21 -35.58 -29.00
CA VAL A 712 14.15 -36.46 -28.45
C VAL A 712 12.80 -36.17 -29.10
N ARG A 713 12.45 -34.88 -29.25
CA ARG A 713 11.16 -34.47 -29.81
C ARG A 713 11.04 -34.83 -31.29
N VAL A 714 12.12 -34.67 -32.06
CA VAL A 714 12.14 -35.00 -33.49
C VAL A 714 12.53 -36.46 -33.78
N ARG A 715 12.83 -37.26 -32.75
CA ARG A 715 13.32 -38.65 -32.84
C ARG A 715 14.48 -38.81 -33.82
N ARG A 716 15.46 -37.91 -33.76
CA ARG A 716 16.64 -37.96 -34.63
C ARG A 716 17.88 -38.44 -33.87
N PRO A 717 18.73 -39.26 -34.50
CA PRO A 717 19.99 -39.67 -33.91
C PRO A 717 20.93 -38.46 -33.75
N VAL A 718 21.67 -38.48 -32.65
CA VAL A 718 22.69 -37.47 -32.32
C VAL A 718 24.05 -38.13 -32.17
N HIS A 719 25.07 -37.44 -32.64
CA HIS A 719 26.46 -37.77 -32.38
C HIS A 719 26.90 -37.10 -31.08
N ILE A 720 27.22 -37.90 -30.07
CA ILE A 720 27.70 -37.44 -28.76
C ILE A 720 29.17 -37.77 -28.57
N GLY A 721 29.94 -36.81 -28.05
CA GLY A 721 31.26 -37.04 -27.47
C GLY A 721 31.08 -37.21 -25.96
N TYR A 722 31.38 -38.39 -25.43
CA TYR A 722 31.16 -38.74 -24.02
C TYR A 722 32.45 -39.18 -23.35
N VAL A 723 32.72 -38.65 -22.17
CA VAL A 723 33.88 -39.03 -21.34
C VAL A 723 33.43 -39.97 -20.23
N ASP A 724 34.00 -41.17 -20.17
CA ASP A 724 33.65 -42.15 -19.13
C ASP A 724 34.27 -41.83 -17.75
N ALA A 725 34.01 -42.68 -16.75
CA ALA A 725 34.52 -42.48 -15.40
C ALA A 725 36.05 -42.63 -15.29
N GLN A 726 36.68 -43.22 -16.31
CA GLN A 726 38.11 -43.48 -16.41
C GLN A 726 38.83 -42.39 -17.23
N GLY A 727 38.10 -41.36 -17.68
CA GLY A 727 38.66 -40.24 -18.45
C GLY A 727 38.83 -40.54 -19.95
N THR A 728 38.30 -41.65 -20.45
CA THR A 728 38.40 -42.02 -21.86
C THR A 728 37.28 -41.33 -22.64
N ALA A 729 37.65 -40.47 -23.59
CA ALA A 729 36.71 -39.83 -24.51
C ALA A 729 36.30 -40.82 -25.61
N THR A 730 35.00 -41.04 -25.77
CA THR A 730 34.41 -41.89 -26.81
C THR A 730 33.38 -41.10 -27.61
N GLN A 731 33.31 -41.34 -28.92
CA GLN A 731 32.28 -40.78 -29.78
C GLN A 731 31.23 -41.85 -30.09
N ARG A 732 29.96 -41.48 -30.02
CA ARG A 732 28.84 -42.42 -30.23
C ARG A 732 27.70 -41.75 -30.97
N ILE A 733 27.03 -42.53 -31.83
CA ILE A 733 25.74 -42.17 -32.41
C ILE A 733 24.66 -42.84 -31.58
N VAL A 734 23.78 -42.02 -31.00
CA VAL A 734 22.71 -42.50 -30.12
C VAL A 734 21.38 -41.89 -30.53
N GLU A 735 20.31 -42.66 -30.42
CA GLU A 735 18.94 -42.17 -30.61
C GLU A 735 18.38 -41.78 -29.23
N PRO A 736 18.19 -40.48 -28.96
CA PRO A 736 17.82 -40.01 -27.63
C PRO A 736 16.33 -40.29 -27.37
N LEU A 737 16.05 -41.02 -26.29
CA LEU A 737 14.69 -41.44 -25.92
C LEU A 737 14.07 -40.47 -24.90
N LYS A 738 14.87 -40.06 -23.90
CA LYS A 738 14.40 -39.19 -22.80
C LYS A 738 15.56 -38.42 -22.18
N VAL A 739 15.33 -37.15 -21.87
CA VAL A 739 16.26 -36.31 -21.09
C VAL A 739 15.55 -35.83 -19.83
N ALA A 740 16.02 -36.25 -18.66
CA ALA A 740 15.46 -35.84 -17.36
C ALA A 740 16.50 -36.02 -16.24
N GLY A 741 16.42 -35.19 -15.19
CA GLY A 741 17.22 -35.38 -13.98
C GLY A 741 18.75 -35.34 -14.19
N GLY A 742 19.24 -34.57 -15.17
CA GLY A 742 20.67 -34.50 -15.49
C GLY A 742 21.22 -35.72 -16.25
N GLN A 743 20.35 -36.58 -16.77
CA GLN A 743 20.69 -37.78 -17.53
C GLN A 743 19.96 -37.83 -18.88
N LEU A 744 20.59 -38.48 -19.85
CA LEU A 744 20.07 -38.82 -21.16
C LEU A 744 19.93 -40.35 -21.26
N ASP A 745 18.72 -40.85 -21.42
CA ASP A 745 18.46 -42.22 -21.83
C ASP A 745 18.43 -42.25 -23.37
N ALA A 746 19.33 -43.01 -23.98
CA ALA A 746 19.43 -43.12 -25.43
C ALA A 746 19.70 -44.56 -25.88
N LEU A 747 19.12 -44.94 -27.02
CA LEU A 747 19.41 -46.20 -27.68
C LEU A 747 20.73 -46.08 -28.44
N ASP A 748 21.70 -46.91 -28.09
CA ASP A 748 22.99 -46.95 -28.80
C ASP A 748 22.83 -47.80 -30.06
N GLN A 749 22.94 -47.17 -31.24
CA GLN A 749 22.69 -47.82 -32.53
C GLN A 749 23.70 -48.95 -32.85
N VAL A 750 24.88 -48.92 -32.22
CA VAL A 750 25.91 -49.95 -32.45
C VAL A 750 25.62 -51.21 -31.63
N THR A 751 25.03 -51.06 -30.45
CA THR A 751 24.81 -52.18 -29.52
C THR A 751 23.35 -52.61 -29.38
N GLY A 752 22.41 -51.84 -29.95
CA GLY A 752 20.96 -52.07 -29.83
C GLY A 752 20.44 -51.98 -28.39
N SER A 753 21.23 -51.44 -27.45
CA SER A 753 20.90 -51.40 -26.02
C SER A 753 20.64 -49.97 -25.56
N VAL A 754 19.65 -49.80 -24.67
CA VAL A 754 19.37 -48.50 -24.05
C VAL A 754 20.43 -48.23 -22.99
N ARG A 755 21.14 -47.12 -23.11
CA ARG A 755 22.19 -46.68 -22.20
C ARG A 755 21.85 -45.32 -21.60
N ARG A 756 22.33 -45.09 -20.38
CA ARG A 756 22.20 -43.81 -19.68
C ARG A 756 23.51 -43.03 -19.74
N PHE A 757 23.44 -41.78 -20.16
CA PHE A 757 24.55 -40.85 -20.23
C PHE A 757 24.31 -39.71 -19.24
N THR A 758 25.32 -39.37 -18.44
CA THR A 758 25.23 -38.20 -17.54
C THR A 758 25.58 -36.93 -18.32
N LEU A 759 24.73 -35.89 -18.23
CA LEU A 759 24.85 -34.71 -19.10
C LEU A 759 26.18 -33.95 -18.91
N HIS A 760 26.68 -33.87 -17.68
CA HIS A 760 27.95 -33.19 -17.37
C HIS A 760 29.20 -33.89 -17.96
N ARG A 761 29.04 -35.12 -18.49
CA ARG A 761 30.11 -35.89 -19.14
C ARG A 761 30.00 -35.90 -20.66
N ILE A 762 28.99 -35.24 -21.21
CA ILE A 762 28.84 -35.05 -22.64
C ILE A 762 29.65 -33.81 -23.04
N ALA A 763 30.78 -34.04 -23.73
CA ALA A 763 31.71 -33.03 -24.19
C ALA A 763 31.26 -32.35 -25.49
N SER A 764 30.47 -33.03 -26.32
CA SER A 764 29.89 -32.44 -27.52
C SER A 764 28.63 -33.16 -27.97
N VAL A 765 27.70 -32.44 -28.60
CA VAL A 765 26.50 -33.01 -29.25
C VAL A 765 26.34 -32.40 -30.64
N ALA A 766 26.06 -33.22 -31.64
CA ALA A 766 25.71 -32.80 -32.99
C ALA A 766 24.52 -33.64 -33.50
N LEU A 767 23.62 -33.05 -34.28
CA LEU A 767 22.60 -33.81 -35.00
C LEU A 767 23.24 -34.56 -36.18
N VAL A 768 22.85 -35.82 -36.40
CA VAL A 768 23.33 -36.62 -37.53
C VAL A 768 22.51 -36.30 -38.78
N ASP A 769 23.17 -36.20 -39.93
CA ASP A 769 22.55 -35.99 -41.25
C ASP A 769 21.84 -37.27 -41.75
N GLU A 770 20.64 -37.12 -42.32
CA GLU A 770 20.00 -38.18 -43.12
C GLU A 770 20.61 -38.22 -44.52
N GLN A 771 21.83 -38.71 -44.65
CA GLN A 771 22.33 -39.35 -45.89
C GLN A 771 23.39 -40.41 -45.56
N GLN A 772 22.92 -41.62 -45.27
CA GLN A 772 23.41 -42.86 -45.89
C GLN A 772 22.41 -44.00 -45.68
#